data_AF-A0A1V1RG73-F1
#
_entry.id   AF-A0A1V1RG73-F1
#
_cell.length_a   1.000
_cell.length_b   1.000
_cell.length_c   1.000
_cell.angle_alpha   90.00
_cell.angle_beta   90.00
_cell.angle_gamma   90.00
#
_symmetry.space_group_name_H-M   'P 1'
#
loop_
_entity.id
_entity.type
_entity.pdbx_description
1 polymer ?
#
loop_
_entity_poly.entity_id
_entity_poly.type
_entity_poly.pdbx_seq_one_letter_code
_entity_poly.pdbx_strand_id
1 'polypeptide(L)'
;MGNRPQTERRSARPVRGVVTVALFVSLVALRPAPHAMAQDAPHVGFSSGTSACGMCHKPHAAPSALLLTTSTPDSDVGVTGFCYSCHSGSAQAGARTNVQTGAANSFSLASGHQLATSAASPRDLTHDCDSCHSPHRDYTTAPRLPRPSIVTSSGTHVVSATNDNTWCFACHNDSQDWWCSTTSTAYPSMSSPSRDETQYPVYGTFPGQSVYTSSTANAHSRIPTGTVPDPLVATATVVRGRGDCLWCHAGHRGPSRYDSLLATYSPPATETAALDRTNGDYAAACFACHGGGSWVASGAVDIKQYATKSPDDASATNGHRIKTGGAVLPVNSPLPCYECHNPHGSTRGNKMLIADTLGGSLDATVSSSGQVVTAATQVRKLCFACHASSDGKVWDSGASSYVSVTSDMLFYGLRRDGTLLPGQTRPSGYSLGQNYLRLKALGGGDPHSSSSTKSCYDCHGGTYSGAGSPNVHAPTMGISSGKVSCYGCHSEYQPMEDSIGSVTGGASRLSYYHHVLGSTTYEGDFAPAASSQYPTTVTDVYCVSCHVDHDLFNSNKGANLRTTVASASGTATNTDFIAPGTAGAPGVCVSCHSVARVKQNADQKSSGTTYTVSVDATGYAASQHRYTATATFTASPFRADCVKCHNDTMQKQYQDEGSPLGTLATFGVHLSAEARILASLGGAISNPYEEQFCYKCHSRASDGQGATWTASYQYDRYGVASMSATSVAVYGQMQLSYGHKVQSYSAKHKASPSDETTAYIGQAQSKHIECADCHNPHAAKRGTHTIGGGNGNVAGPALASVWGYAIDTSGLSAWTTPTASRYSLVTSVTYEYQICLKCHTTGTNAALSSWGGTGADAWTDVALEFNPNNASYHPVFAKTTNSAATYSGWMLAQWQNVANQTMTCSDCHGDFSGAAAGPHGSVVKHVLKGRWPLNSSGTPYTLAGDKTGLLCARCHQVSITTGPSVHRNNNHQSQPCYRCHIVVPHGGGLQGLIGDANSNMPSRYAYNNVKSNLFVSAYIGGDGNNRSNCFVTTASGCRGHSNSSASGNW
;
A
#
# COMPACT_ATOMS: atom_id res chain seq x y z
N MET A 1 12.16 -21.83 64.06
CA MET A 1 13.61 -21.53 64.06
C MET A 1 13.88 -20.60 62.88
N GLY A 2 14.60 -19.47 62.98
CA GLY A 2 15.13 -18.80 64.18
C GLY A 2 15.76 -17.43 63.84
N ASN A 3 15.57 -16.46 64.74
CA ASN A 3 16.37 -15.27 65.07
C ASN A 3 17.23 -14.48 64.03
N ARG A 4 16.93 -13.17 63.99
CA ARG A 4 17.84 -11.98 63.92
C ARG A 4 19.10 -12.07 64.85
N PRO A 5 20.00 -11.06 64.93
CA PRO A 5 20.59 -10.10 63.95
C PRO A 5 22.12 -9.87 64.13
N GLN A 6 22.76 -8.99 63.32
CA GLN A 6 23.79 -8.00 63.74
C GLN A 6 23.72 -6.75 62.82
N THR A 7 24.09 -5.48 63.08
CA THR A 7 24.59 -4.68 64.25
C THR A 7 26.12 -4.44 64.47
N GLU A 8 26.74 -3.51 63.73
CA GLU A 8 28.03 -2.83 64.02
C GLU A 8 28.08 -1.46 63.30
N ARG A 9 28.80 -0.39 63.69
CA ARG A 9 29.47 0.14 64.91
C ARG A 9 29.66 1.68 64.63
N ARG A 10 30.05 2.68 65.44
CA ARG A 10 30.71 3.05 66.75
C ARG A 10 30.07 4.44 67.12
N SER A 11 30.40 5.33 68.08
CA SER A 11 31.21 5.52 69.33
C SER A 11 30.74 6.89 69.91
N ALA A 12 30.95 7.37 71.16
CA ALA A 12 31.48 6.83 72.42
C ALA A 12 30.84 7.62 73.62
N ARG A 13 31.60 7.95 74.68
CA ARG A 13 31.23 8.57 75.99
C ARG A 13 32.53 9.13 76.67
N PRO A 14 32.61 9.51 77.98
CA PRO A 14 31.72 10.23 78.95
C PRO A 14 32.44 11.37 79.76
N VAL A 15 31.76 12.00 80.76
CA VAL A 15 32.17 12.14 82.22
C VAL A 15 31.86 13.52 82.91
N ARG A 16 30.91 13.48 83.87
CA ARG A 16 30.74 14.11 85.22
C ARG A 16 31.31 15.49 85.66
N GLY A 17 30.50 16.17 86.51
CA GLY A 17 30.87 17.16 87.57
C GLY A 17 29.89 18.36 87.58
N VAL A 18 28.94 18.61 88.50
CA VAL A 18 28.83 18.56 89.98
C VAL A 18 29.58 19.68 90.73
N VAL A 19 28.82 20.68 91.24
CA VAL A 19 28.94 21.34 92.58
C VAL A 19 27.70 22.24 92.80
N THR A 20 27.47 22.71 94.03
CA THR A 20 26.17 23.20 94.58
C THR A 20 26.26 24.65 95.12
N VAL A 21 25.17 25.16 95.74
CA VAL A 21 25.07 26.35 96.65
C VAL A 21 24.78 27.70 95.95
N ALA A 22 23.92 28.64 96.43
CA ALA A 22 22.69 28.61 97.26
C ALA A 22 22.05 30.03 97.37
N LEU A 23 20.92 30.12 98.11
CA LEU A 23 20.34 31.29 98.83
C LEU A 23 19.52 32.40 98.10
N PHE A 24 18.19 32.31 98.32
CA PHE A 24 17.24 33.34 98.82
C PHE A 24 17.17 34.78 98.25
N VAL A 25 15.97 35.14 97.76
CA VAL A 25 14.97 36.10 98.34
C VAL A 25 13.75 36.04 97.39
N SER A 26 12.57 35.49 97.73
CA SER A 26 11.55 35.89 98.72
C SER A 26 10.66 37.07 98.27
N LEU A 27 9.32 36.88 98.39
CA LEU A 27 8.23 37.88 98.23
C LEU A 27 7.95 38.36 96.78
N VAL A 28 6.71 38.54 96.28
CA VAL A 28 5.35 38.27 96.82
C VAL A 28 4.53 37.54 95.74
N ALA A 29 3.64 36.62 96.12
CA ALA A 29 2.65 36.05 95.20
C ALA A 29 1.38 36.91 95.14
N LEU A 30 1.17 37.64 94.03
CA LEU A 30 -0.18 38.04 93.58
C LEU A 30 -0.52 37.29 92.30
N ARG A 31 -1.68 36.64 92.29
CA ARG A 31 -2.33 36.16 91.07
C ARG A 31 -3.08 37.32 90.40
N PRO A 32 -2.95 37.51 89.09
CA PRO A 32 -4.09 37.66 88.21
C PRO A 32 -4.62 36.27 87.87
N ALA A 33 -5.94 36.07 87.93
CA ALA A 33 -6.52 34.91 87.25
C ALA A 33 -6.40 35.12 85.73
N PRO A 34 -6.03 34.10 84.94
CA PRO A 34 -6.30 34.15 83.51
C PRO A 34 -7.81 34.25 83.36
N HIS A 35 -8.29 35.42 82.93
CA HIS A 35 -9.70 35.57 82.60
C HIS A 35 -9.95 34.71 81.37
N ALA A 36 -10.63 33.59 81.56
CA ALA A 36 -11.17 32.79 80.49
C ALA A 36 -12.30 33.59 79.82
N MET A 37 -11.91 34.55 78.98
CA MET A 37 -12.84 35.13 78.01
C MET A 37 -13.29 33.97 77.13
N ALA A 38 -14.59 33.72 77.10
CA ALA A 38 -15.18 32.82 76.12
C ALA A 38 -14.78 33.32 74.72
N GLN A 39 -14.60 32.40 73.77
CA GLN A 39 -14.27 32.76 72.39
C GLN A 39 -15.52 33.28 71.67
N ASP A 40 -15.98 34.48 72.05
CA ASP A 40 -16.91 35.27 71.25
C ASP A 40 -16.22 35.57 69.91
N ALA A 41 -16.74 34.99 68.83
CA ALA A 41 -16.11 35.08 67.52
C ALA A 41 -16.20 36.51 66.98
N PRO A 42 -15.08 37.15 66.55
CA PRO A 42 -15.12 38.53 66.06
C PRO A 42 -15.74 38.68 64.66
N HIS A 43 -15.98 37.57 63.95
CA HIS A 43 -16.58 37.54 62.61
C HIS A 43 -18.07 37.14 62.67
N VAL A 44 -18.87 37.91 63.42
CA VAL A 44 -20.33 37.75 63.55
C VAL A 44 -21.07 38.87 62.82
N GLY A 45 -22.38 38.70 62.59
CA GLY A 45 -23.21 39.76 62.02
C GLY A 45 -23.38 40.94 62.99
N PHE A 46 -22.78 42.08 62.69
CA PHE A 46 -22.86 43.28 63.55
C PHE A 46 -24.15 44.07 63.30
N SER A 47 -24.82 44.45 64.39
CA SER A 47 -25.79 45.56 64.38
C SER A 47 -25.25 46.74 65.21
N SER A 48 -25.69 47.94 64.85
CA SER A 48 -25.18 49.22 65.38
C SER A 48 -25.43 49.47 66.87
N GLY A 49 -26.09 48.56 67.58
CA GLY A 49 -26.36 48.62 69.02
C GLY A 49 -25.53 47.63 69.88
N THR A 50 -24.55 46.94 69.31
CA THR A 50 -23.81 45.86 70.03
C THR A 50 -22.44 46.32 70.57
N SER A 51 -22.06 45.81 71.74
CA SER A 51 -20.73 45.99 72.32
C SER A 51 -19.61 45.25 71.57
N ALA A 52 -19.98 44.32 70.67
CA ALA A 52 -19.09 43.50 69.86
C ALA A 52 -18.11 44.32 69.01
N CYS A 53 -18.50 45.49 68.52
CA CYS A 53 -17.63 46.41 67.77
C CYS A 53 -16.34 46.74 68.56
N GLY A 54 -16.41 46.77 69.89
CA GLY A 54 -15.27 47.00 70.76
C GLY A 54 -14.18 45.92 70.68
N MET A 55 -14.46 44.72 70.14
CA MET A 55 -13.43 43.69 69.97
C MET A 55 -12.41 44.06 68.89
N CYS A 56 -12.86 44.72 67.81
CA CYS A 56 -12.00 45.22 66.74
C CYS A 56 -11.50 46.65 66.99
N HIS A 57 -12.31 47.51 67.62
CA HIS A 57 -11.98 48.92 67.85
C HIS A 57 -11.13 49.21 69.11
N LYS A 58 -11.03 48.30 70.09
CA LYS A 58 -10.19 48.53 71.30
C LYS A 58 -8.69 48.27 71.13
N PRO A 59 -8.21 47.32 70.32
CA PRO A 59 -6.78 47.08 70.13
C PRO A 59 -5.99 48.27 69.54
N HIS A 60 -6.67 49.22 68.89
CA HIS A 60 -6.06 50.40 68.28
C HIS A 60 -6.87 51.65 68.63
N ALA A 61 -6.26 52.61 69.33
CA ALA A 61 -6.90 53.88 69.71
C ALA A 61 -7.01 54.84 68.50
N ALA A 62 -7.80 54.46 67.50
CA ALA A 62 -8.01 55.25 66.29
C ALA A 62 -8.82 56.54 66.60
N PRO A 63 -8.42 57.71 66.07
CA PRO A 63 -9.16 58.97 66.27
C PRO A 63 -10.42 59.11 65.39
N SER A 64 -10.72 58.11 64.55
CA SER A 64 -11.83 58.10 63.59
C SER A 64 -12.89 57.05 63.93
N ALA A 65 -14.16 57.35 63.64
CA ALA A 65 -15.27 56.39 63.77
C ALA A 65 -15.17 55.21 62.78
N LEU A 66 -14.34 55.33 61.73
CA LEU A 66 -14.03 54.28 60.77
C LEU A 66 -12.66 53.69 61.09
N LEU A 67 -12.61 52.37 61.23
CA LEU A 67 -11.41 51.57 61.51
C LEU A 67 -10.49 51.41 60.28
N LEU A 68 -10.99 51.75 59.09
CA LEU A 68 -10.42 51.39 57.78
C LEU A 68 -10.20 52.59 56.84
N THR A 69 -10.29 53.84 57.33
CA THR A 69 -10.13 55.03 56.48
C THR A 69 -8.68 55.30 56.10
N THR A 70 -8.44 55.45 54.80
CA THR A 70 -7.14 55.59 54.12
C THR A 70 -6.46 56.96 54.27
N SER A 71 -6.71 57.68 55.36
CA SER A 71 -6.38 59.11 55.51
C SER A 71 -5.05 59.45 56.20
N THR A 72 -4.19 58.46 56.48
CA THR A 72 -2.82 58.67 56.99
C THR A 72 -1.82 57.85 56.16
N PRO A 73 -0.87 58.49 55.45
CA PRO A 73 0.10 57.78 54.60
C PRO A 73 1.11 56.90 55.37
N ASP A 74 1.52 57.32 56.56
CA ASP A 74 2.71 56.80 57.27
C ASP A 74 2.37 55.93 58.49
N SER A 75 1.75 54.77 58.27
CA SER A 75 1.69 53.72 59.30
C SER A 75 1.71 52.31 58.68
N ASP A 76 2.73 51.51 59.01
CA ASP A 76 3.02 50.18 58.45
C ASP A 76 2.01 49.06 58.82
N VAL A 77 0.81 49.42 59.27
CA VAL A 77 -0.28 48.51 59.66
C VAL A 77 -1.57 48.86 58.91
N GLY A 78 -1.53 48.70 57.58
CA GLY A 78 -2.73 48.71 56.72
C GLY A 78 -3.70 47.57 57.06
N VAL A 79 -4.86 47.52 56.38
CA VAL A 79 -5.96 46.58 56.69
C VAL A 79 -5.50 45.12 56.69
N THR A 80 -4.70 44.73 55.70
CA THR A 80 -4.06 43.41 55.63
C THR A 80 -3.19 43.10 56.86
N GLY A 81 -2.45 44.08 57.39
CA GLY A 81 -1.66 43.97 58.62
C GLY A 81 -2.53 43.81 59.88
N PHE A 82 -3.64 44.55 59.96
CA PHE A 82 -4.65 44.35 61.02
C PHE A 82 -5.21 42.92 61.00
N CYS A 83 -5.64 42.43 59.83
CA CYS A 83 -6.12 41.06 59.67
C CYS A 83 -5.06 40.01 60.07
N TYR A 84 -3.80 40.21 59.66
CA TYR A 84 -2.69 39.34 60.03
C TYR A 84 -2.34 39.39 61.53
N SER A 85 -2.57 40.48 62.26
CA SER A 85 -2.37 40.49 63.73
C SER A 85 -3.19 39.38 64.43
N CYS A 86 -4.43 39.16 63.97
CA CYS A 86 -5.32 38.11 64.46
C CYS A 86 -5.13 36.75 63.77
N HIS A 87 -4.71 36.71 62.50
CA HIS A 87 -4.65 35.51 61.67
C HIS A 87 -3.22 35.07 61.25
N SER A 88 -2.17 35.58 61.90
CA SER A 88 -0.76 35.24 61.60
C SER A 88 -0.35 33.81 61.96
N GLY A 89 -1.10 33.15 62.86
CA GLY A 89 -0.69 31.88 63.46
C GLY A 89 0.47 32.00 64.46
N SER A 90 0.84 33.23 64.85
CA SER A 90 1.75 33.46 65.98
C SER A 90 1.10 33.08 67.32
N ALA A 91 1.89 32.88 68.38
CA ALA A 91 1.36 32.57 69.71
C ALA A 91 0.54 33.72 70.34
N GLN A 92 0.62 34.92 69.75
CA GLN A 92 -0.12 36.13 70.10
C GLN A 92 -1.43 36.27 69.29
N ALA A 93 -1.60 35.50 68.21
CA ALA A 93 -2.75 35.58 67.32
C ALA A 93 -3.93 34.77 67.87
N GLY A 94 -5.07 35.43 68.09
CA GLY A 94 -6.24 34.81 68.73
C GLY A 94 -7.12 33.93 67.82
N ALA A 95 -6.97 34.00 66.49
CA ALA A 95 -7.85 33.28 65.57
C ALA A 95 -7.41 31.83 65.36
N ARG A 96 -8.40 30.92 65.26
CA ARG A 96 -8.17 29.49 64.98
C ARG A 96 -7.61 29.21 63.57
N THR A 97 -7.79 30.14 62.64
CA THR A 97 -7.37 30.01 61.23
C THR A 97 -6.16 30.89 60.96
N ASN A 98 -4.99 30.27 60.78
CA ASN A 98 -3.80 30.92 60.23
C ASN A 98 -3.96 31.10 58.72
N VAL A 99 -3.68 32.30 58.20
CA VAL A 99 -3.73 32.62 56.76
C VAL A 99 -2.43 33.24 56.24
N GLN A 100 -1.41 33.44 57.09
CA GLN A 100 -0.20 34.20 56.77
C GLN A 100 1.10 33.36 56.82
N THR A 101 1.18 32.34 57.68
CA THR A 101 2.46 31.64 57.93
C THR A 101 2.40 30.12 57.71
N GLY A 102 3.58 29.53 57.45
CA GLY A 102 3.76 28.09 57.27
C GLY A 102 2.88 27.48 56.16
N ALA A 103 2.55 26.20 56.31
CA ALA A 103 1.72 25.46 55.37
C ALA A 103 0.22 25.84 55.38
N ALA A 104 -0.17 26.90 56.09
CA ALA A 104 -1.52 27.46 56.13
C ALA A 104 -1.64 28.81 55.40
N ASN A 105 -0.52 29.47 55.07
CA ASN A 105 -0.49 30.75 54.37
C ASN A 105 -1.28 30.71 53.04
N SER A 106 -2.31 31.54 52.91
CA SER A 106 -3.21 31.62 51.74
C SER A 106 -2.50 32.07 50.45
N PHE A 107 -1.36 32.76 50.58
CA PHE A 107 -0.57 33.29 49.46
C PHE A 107 0.84 32.68 49.42
N SER A 108 1.02 31.48 50.00
CA SER A 108 2.31 30.75 49.98
C SER A 108 2.69 30.16 48.62
N LEU A 109 1.76 30.09 47.68
CA LEU A 109 1.96 29.61 46.32
C LEU A 109 1.67 30.73 45.32
N ALA A 110 2.35 30.70 44.18
CA ALA A 110 2.11 31.63 43.09
C ALA A 110 0.69 31.42 42.56
N SER A 111 -0.12 32.47 42.60
CA SER A 111 -1.57 32.46 42.42
C SER A 111 -1.95 33.70 41.63
N GLY A 112 -2.91 33.61 40.71
CA GLY A 112 -3.40 34.79 39.98
C GLY A 112 -4.08 35.81 40.90
N HIS A 113 -4.71 35.33 41.97
CA HIS A 113 -5.19 36.17 43.07
C HIS A 113 -4.07 36.34 44.11
N GLN A 114 -3.49 37.54 44.20
CA GLN A 114 -2.51 37.93 45.21
C GLN A 114 -2.96 39.23 45.91
N LEU A 115 -2.35 39.54 47.06
CA LEU A 115 -2.45 40.87 47.66
C LEU A 115 -1.28 41.75 47.18
N ALA A 116 -1.55 43.03 46.91
CA ALA A 116 -0.51 43.97 46.51
C ALA A 116 0.59 44.11 47.59
N THR A 117 1.85 44.12 47.18
CA THR A 117 3.02 44.02 48.09
C THR A 117 3.59 45.37 48.53
N SER A 118 3.02 46.50 48.10
CA SER A 118 3.44 47.85 48.48
C SER A 118 2.27 48.83 48.47
N ALA A 119 2.38 49.92 49.23
CA ALA A 119 1.38 50.98 49.33
C ALA A 119 1.40 51.93 48.12
N ALA A 120 1.26 51.37 46.91
CA ALA A 120 1.07 52.15 45.69
C ALA A 120 -0.26 52.92 45.73
N SER A 121 -0.34 53.99 44.94
CA SER A 121 -1.56 54.77 44.74
C SER A 121 -1.81 54.91 43.24
N PRO A 122 -3.03 54.68 42.72
CA PRO A 122 -4.27 54.38 43.47
C PRO A 122 -4.31 52.98 44.09
N ARG A 123 -5.09 52.80 45.17
CA ARG A 123 -5.47 51.47 45.66
C ARG A 123 -6.50 50.82 44.72
N ASP A 124 -6.46 49.50 44.65
CA ASP A 124 -7.42 48.69 43.89
C ASP A 124 -7.97 47.49 44.70
N LEU A 125 -8.79 46.67 44.04
CA LEU A 125 -9.46 45.49 44.61
C LEU A 125 -8.52 44.38 45.12
N THR A 126 -7.21 44.48 44.90
CA THR A 126 -6.18 43.53 45.33
C THR A 126 -5.35 44.02 46.53
N HIS A 127 -5.53 45.25 47.00
CA HIS A 127 -4.64 45.82 48.02
C HIS A 127 -4.89 45.30 49.44
N ASP A 128 -6.15 45.10 49.82
CA ASP A 128 -6.55 44.85 51.21
C ASP A 128 -7.39 43.58 51.35
N CYS A 129 -7.19 42.80 52.41
CA CYS A 129 -7.99 41.60 52.71
C CYS A 129 -9.50 41.90 52.73
N ASP A 130 -9.93 43.09 53.15
CA ASP A 130 -11.34 43.43 53.18
C ASP A 130 -11.93 43.72 51.78
N SER A 131 -11.12 44.00 50.76
CA SER A 131 -11.61 44.11 49.37
C SER A 131 -12.23 42.79 48.89
N CYS A 132 -11.77 41.65 49.41
CA CYS A 132 -12.37 40.33 49.17
C CYS A 132 -13.29 39.86 50.31
N HIS A 133 -13.01 40.19 51.57
CA HIS A 133 -13.77 39.66 52.71
C HIS A 133 -14.55 40.74 53.47
N SER A 134 -15.79 40.46 53.87
CA SER A 134 -16.53 41.30 54.81
C SER A 134 -16.24 40.85 56.25
N PRO A 135 -15.49 41.61 57.07
CA PRO A 135 -15.35 41.31 58.49
C PRO A 135 -16.67 41.45 59.26
N HIS A 136 -17.71 42.04 58.65
CA HIS A 136 -19.04 42.19 59.22
C HIS A 136 -20.04 41.11 58.78
N ARG A 137 -19.61 40.06 58.07
CA ARG A 137 -20.44 38.87 57.83
C ARG A 137 -20.40 37.95 59.04
N ASP A 138 -21.49 37.22 59.24
CA ASP A 138 -21.56 36.10 60.16
C ASP A 138 -20.90 34.85 59.57
N TYR A 139 -19.83 34.37 60.19
CA TYR A 139 -19.11 33.16 59.75
C TYR A 139 -19.96 31.88 59.83
N THR A 140 -21.01 31.84 60.65
CA THR A 140 -21.88 30.65 60.77
C THR A 140 -22.79 30.47 59.56
N THR A 141 -23.19 31.58 58.92
CA THR A 141 -24.01 31.57 57.69
C THR A 141 -23.18 31.74 56.42
N ALA A 142 -21.94 32.22 56.53
CA ALA A 142 -21.02 32.38 55.40
C ALA A 142 -19.55 32.14 55.84
N PRO A 143 -19.10 30.87 55.95
CA PRO A 143 -17.81 30.51 56.58
C PRO A 143 -16.53 31.10 55.95
N ARG A 144 -16.61 31.61 54.73
CA ARG A 144 -15.49 32.24 54.00
C ARG A 144 -15.58 33.78 53.96
N LEU A 145 -16.59 34.35 54.62
CA LEU A 145 -16.81 35.79 54.77
C LEU A 145 -16.69 36.62 53.47
N PRO A 146 -17.17 36.19 52.29
CA PRO A 146 -17.04 36.99 51.06
C PRO A 146 -17.78 38.33 51.20
N ARG A 147 -17.29 39.42 50.59
CA ARG A 147 -18.06 40.69 50.60
C ARG A 147 -19.48 40.46 50.03
N PRO A 148 -20.53 41.10 50.58
CA PRO A 148 -21.89 41.00 50.02
C PRO A 148 -22.03 41.73 48.67
N SER A 149 -21.09 42.62 48.35
CA SER A 149 -20.95 43.22 47.02
C SER A 149 -19.51 43.66 46.75
N ILE A 150 -19.15 43.69 45.46
CA ILE A 150 -17.90 44.25 44.93
C ILE A 150 -18.23 45.52 44.16
N VAL A 151 -17.41 46.56 44.33
CA VAL A 151 -17.52 47.81 43.57
C VAL A 151 -16.40 47.83 42.53
N THR A 152 -16.78 47.99 41.26
CA THR A 152 -15.88 48.05 40.10
C THR A 152 -16.03 49.39 39.39
N SER A 153 -15.26 49.63 38.32
CA SER A 153 -15.38 50.84 37.50
C SER A 153 -16.74 51.02 36.82
N SER A 154 -17.55 49.96 36.68
CA SER A 154 -18.89 50.02 36.05
C SER A 154 -20.06 50.11 37.05
N GLY A 155 -19.86 49.72 38.31
CA GLY A 155 -20.93 49.65 39.29
C GLY A 155 -20.68 48.68 40.45
N THR A 156 -21.75 48.43 41.22
CA THR A 156 -21.74 47.54 42.38
C THR A 156 -22.41 46.21 42.04
N HIS A 157 -21.63 45.12 42.05
CA HIS A 157 -22.08 43.76 41.75
C HIS A 157 -22.42 43.03 43.05
N VAL A 158 -23.59 42.38 43.12
CA VAL A 158 -24.07 41.67 44.33
C VAL A 158 -23.53 40.24 44.35
N VAL A 159 -23.09 39.80 45.53
CA VAL A 159 -22.51 38.47 45.78
C VAL A 159 -23.46 37.63 46.62
N SER A 160 -23.75 36.41 46.17
CA SER A 160 -24.59 35.49 46.94
C SER A 160 -23.88 34.96 48.19
N ALA A 161 -24.66 34.63 49.22
CA ALA A 161 -24.16 33.90 50.38
C ALA A 161 -23.86 32.41 50.08
N THR A 162 -24.37 31.85 48.97
CA THR A 162 -24.39 30.41 48.68
C THR A 162 -23.08 29.82 48.12
N ASN A 163 -21.96 30.54 48.16
CA ASN A 163 -20.65 30.09 47.67
C ASN A 163 -20.74 29.54 46.23
N ASP A 164 -21.15 30.42 45.32
CA ASP A 164 -21.30 30.14 43.89
C ASP A 164 -20.53 31.15 43.02
N ASN A 165 -20.65 31.02 41.70
CA ASN A 165 -19.91 31.85 40.74
C ASN A 165 -20.25 33.35 40.79
N THR A 166 -21.29 33.81 41.51
CA THR A 166 -21.53 35.26 41.69
C THR A 166 -20.34 35.97 42.32
N TRP A 167 -19.56 35.26 43.16
CA TRP A 167 -18.29 35.77 43.67
C TRP A 167 -17.29 36.03 42.55
N CYS A 168 -17.09 35.06 41.67
CA CYS A 168 -16.13 35.14 40.57
C CYS A 168 -16.56 36.19 39.54
N PHE A 169 -17.84 36.20 39.16
CA PHE A 169 -18.39 37.12 38.16
C PHE A 169 -18.51 38.57 38.64
N ALA A 170 -18.56 38.82 39.96
CA ALA A 170 -18.53 40.18 40.50
C ALA A 170 -17.23 40.94 40.15
N CYS A 171 -16.16 40.21 39.80
CA CYS A 171 -14.96 40.74 39.13
C CYS A 171 -14.97 40.36 37.63
N HIS A 172 -15.02 39.06 37.32
CA HIS A 172 -14.94 38.52 35.96
C HIS A 172 -16.30 38.50 35.24
N ASN A 173 -16.89 39.68 35.07
CA ASN A 173 -18.09 39.89 34.26
C ASN A 173 -17.76 40.03 32.75
N ASP A 174 -18.76 40.25 31.90
CA ASP A 174 -18.57 40.43 30.45
C ASP A 174 -17.81 41.72 30.07
N SER A 175 -18.02 42.82 30.80
CA SER A 175 -17.32 44.10 30.63
C SER A 175 -15.87 44.07 31.11
N GLN A 176 -15.52 43.08 31.93
CA GLN A 176 -14.20 42.80 32.50
C GLN A 176 -13.65 43.96 33.36
N ASP A 177 -14.56 44.61 34.09
CA ASP A 177 -14.34 45.88 34.79
C ASP A 177 -13.26 45.84 35.88
N TRP A 178 -13.00 44.67 36.47
CA TRP A 178 -11.93 44.46 37.45
C TRP A 178 -10.54 44.87 36.94
N TRP A 179 -10.34 44.83 35.63
CA TRP A 179 -9.10 45.24 34.95
C TRP A 179 -9.11 46.73 34.57
N CYS A 180 -10.29 47.27 34.27
CA CYS A 180 -10.52 48.70 34.04
C CYS A 180 -10.42 49.53 35.33
N SER A 181 -10.56 48.90 36.51
CA SER A 181 -10.27 49.55 37.80
C SER A 181 -8.78 49.67 38.14
N THR A 182 -7.88 49.00 37.40
CA THR A 182 -6.43 49.03 37.61
C THR A 182 -5.64 49.59 36.43
N THR A 183 -6.22 49.58 35.22
CA THR A 183 -5.56 50.06 33.99
C THR A 183 -6.52 50.90 33.14
N SER A 184 -5.98 51.83 32.34
CA SER A 184 -6.77 52.66 31.42
C SER A 184 -7.12 51.96 30.09
N THR A 185 -7.13 50.63 30.08
CA THR A 185 -7.31 49.80 28.87
C THR A 185 -8.19 48.61 29.21
N ALA A 186 -9.16 48.29 28.35
CA ALA A 186 -10.02 47.12 28.55
C ALA A 186 -9.22 45.81 28.60
N TYR A 187 -9.72 44.81 29.34
CA TYR A 187 -9.07 43.50 29.39
C TYR A 187 -9.04 42.88 27.98
N PRO A 188 -7.90 42.32 27.55
CA PRO A 188 -7.77 41.81 26.19
C PRO A 188 -8.43 40.43 26.03
N SER A 189 -9.77 40.35 26.01
CA SER A 189 -10.51 39.16 25.55
C SER A 189 -10.36 39.01 24.02
N MET A 190 -9.13 38.80 23.57
CA MET A 190 -8.70 38.84 22.18
C MET A 190 -8.60 37.44 21.57
N SER A 191 -8.66 37.39 20.24
CA SER A 191 -8.29 36.22 19.43
C SER A 191 -6.78 35.92 19.43
N SER A 192 -6.07 36.22 20.52
CA SER A 192 -4.65 35.89 20.80
C SER A 192 -4.33 36.30 22.25
N PRO A 193 -4.22 35.37 23.20
CA PRO A 193 -3.73 35.69 24.54
C PRO A 193 -2.23 36.05 24.47
N SER A 194 -1.80 36.96 25.35
CA SER A 194 -0.36 37.23 25.52
C SER A 194 0.33 36.03 26.18
N ARG A 195 1.64 35.90 25.98
CA ARG A 195 2.45 34.82 26.55
C ARG A 195 3.68 35.35 27.25
N ASP A 196 4.16 34.61 28.24
CA ASP A 196 5.50 34.80 28.78
C ASP A 196 6.57 34.07 27.94
N GLU A 197 7.83 34.17 28.38
CA GLU A 197 8.99 33.54 27.74
C GLU A 197 8.84 32.01 27.61
N THR A 198 8.09 31.36 28.51
CA THR A 198 7.84 29.90 28.49
C THR A 198 6.77 29.48 27.47
N GLN A 199 6.03 30.45 26.90
CA GLN A 199 4.79 30.28 26.13
C GLN A 199 3.53 30.00 26.96
N TYR A 200 3.54 30.24 28.28
CA TYR A 200 2.33 30.15 29.08
C TYR A 200 1.39 31.34 28.77
N PRO A 201 0.07 31.15 28.61
CA PRO A 201 -0.89 32.25 28.43
C PRO A 201 -1.01 33.13 29.68
N VAL A 202 -0.70 34.41 29.57
CA VAL A 202 -0.65 35.35 30.72
C VAL A 202 -1.94 36.18 30.84
N TYR A 203 -2.43 36.74 29.73
CA TYR A 203 -3.66 37.54 29.68
C TYR A 203 -4.55 37.13 28.51
N GLY A 204 -5.87 37.28 28.67
CA GLY A 204 -6.83 37.19 27.56
C GLY A 204 -7.58 35.87 27.40
N THR A 205 -7.47 34.94 28.36
CA THR A 205 -8.06 33.60 28.26
C THR A 205 -9.52 33.52 28.69
N PHE A 206 -10.06 34.50 29.43
CA PHE A 206 -11.46 34.53 29.86
C PHE A 206 -12.33 35.37 28.90
N PRO A 207 -13.41 34.81 28.31
CA PRO A 207 -14.23 35.46 27.29
C PRO A 207 -15.47 36.21 27.82
N GLY A 208 -15.68 36.25 29.14
CA GLY A 208 -16.86 36.86 29.76
C GLY A 208 -17.83 35.87 30.41
N GLN A 209 -18.65 36.37 31.34
CA GLN A 209 -19.64 35.61 32.10
C GLN A 209 -20.71 34.96 31.20
N SER A 210 -21.22 35.69 30.20
CA SER A 210 -22.23 35.22 29.25
C SER A 210 -21.75 34.02 28.44
N VAL A 211 -20.50 34.04 27.98
CA VAL A 211 -19.86 32.95 27.24
C VAL A 211 -19.60 31.76 28.16
N TYR A 212 -19.02 32.00 29.34
CA TYR A 212 -18.72 30.93 30.30
C TYR A 212 -19.99 30.21 30.79
N THR A 213 -21.09 30.91 31.01
CA THR A 213 -22.36 30.32 31.46
C THR A 213 -23.21 29.73 30.33
N SER A 214 -22.97 30.13 29.09
CA SER A 214 -23.71 29.62 27.92
C SER A 214 -23.38 28.15 27.64
N SER A 215 -24.36 27.27 27.82
CA SER A 215 -24.22 25.83 27.55
C SER A 215 -24.06 25.44 26.07
N THR A 216 -24.00 26.43 25.17
CA THR A 216 -23.74 26.29 23.73
C THR A 216 -22.34 26.80 23.34
N ALA A 217 -21.80 27.77 24.08
CA ALA A 217 -20.47 28.34 23.84
C ALA A 217 -19.39 27.74 24.77
N ASN A 218 -19.77 27.33 25.98
CA ASN A 218 -18.93 26.64 26.95
C ASN A 218 -19.58 25.31 27.39
N ALA A 219 -18.94 24.19 27.07
CA ALA A 219 -19.34 22.87 27.56
C ALA A 219 -19.17 22.72 29.09
N HIS A 220 -18.17 23.38 29.71
CA HIS A 220 -17.89 23.27 31.15
C HIS A 220 -18.95 23.94 32.04
N SER A 221 -19.79 24.82 31.49
CA SER A 221 -21.02 25.27 32.16
C SER A 221 -21.94 24.10 32.59
N ARG A 222 -21.76 22.91 31.99
CA ARG A 222 -22.53 21.69 32.23
C ARG A 222 -21.93 20.77 33.31
N ILE A 223 -20.72 21.04 33.83
CA ILE A 223 -20.10 20.23 34.91
C ILE A 223 -21.12 20.10 36.06
N PRO A 224 -21.44 18.89 36.55
CA PRO A 224 -22.52 18.70 37.51
C PRO A 224 -22.21 19.29 38.89
N THR A 225 -23.25 19.56 39.66
CA THR A 225 -23.16 19.80 41.10
C THR A 225 -22.52 18.58 41.77
N GLY A 226 -21.59 18.80 42.70
CA GLY A 226 -20.87 17.72 43.39
C GLY A 226 -20.25 18.18 44.69
N THR A 227 -19.62 17.28 45.43
CA THR A 227 -19.05 17.57 46.77
C THR A 227 -17.57 17.23 46.78
N VAL A 228 -16.72 18.17 47.23
CA VAL A 228 -15.26 18.00 47.31
C VAL A 228 -14.75 18.26 48.73
N PRO A 229 -13.57 17.74 49.13
CA PRO A 229 -12.93 18.14 50.39
C PRO A 229 -12.74 19.66 50.46
N ASP A 230 -12.89 20.25 51.65
CA ASP A 230 -12.61 21.67 51.82
C ASP A 230 -11.08 21.93 51.91
N PRO A 231 -10.50 22.80 51.06
CA PRO A 231 -9.06 23.02 51.01
C PRO A 231 -8.49 23.78 52.22
N LEU A 232 -9.34 24.32 53.10
CA LEU A 232 -8.96 25.00 54.34
C LEU A 232 -9.31 24.14 55.59
N VAL A 233 -10.23 23.18 55.46
CA VAL A 233 -10.66 22.29 56.57
C VAL A 233 -10.67 20.84 56.10
N ALA A 234 -9.54 20.15 56.29
CA ALA A 234 -9.30 18.79 55.77
C ALA A 234 -10.28 17.69 56.26
N THR A 235 -11.11 17.96 57.27
CA THR A 235 -12.17 17.05 57.77
C THR A 235 -13.57 17.41 57.29
N ALA A 236 -13.71 18.47 56.47
CA ALA A 236 -14.98 18.96 55.95
C ALA A 236 -15.06 18.82 54.43
N THR A 237 -16.27 19.00 53.89
CA THR A 237 -16.52 18.97 52.45
C THR A 237 -17.41 20.15 52.05
N VAL A 238 -17.17 20.70 50.86
CA VAL A 238 -17.92 21.82 50.28
C VAL A 238 -18.68 21.34 49.04
N VAL A 239 -19.93 21.77 48.91
CA VAL A 239 -20.73 21.54 47.70
C VAL A 239 -20.32 22.56 46.64
N ARG A 240 -19.98 22.07 45.45
CA ARG A 240 -19.72 22.83 44.23
C ARG A 240 -21.00 22.95 43.43
N GLY A 241 -21.29 24.14 42.93
CA GLY A 241 -22.39 24.37 42.00
C GLY A 241 -22.17 23.70 40.63
N ARG A 242 -23.24 23.62 39.83
CA ARG A 242 -23.15 23.24 38.42
C ARG A 242 -22.34 24.30 37.65
N GLY A 243 -21.24 23.90 37.03
CA GLY A 243 -20.32 24.81 36.34
C GLY A 243 -19.56 25.77 37.28
N ASP A 244 -19.36 25.40 38.55
CA ASP A 244 -18.58 26.18 39.52
C ASP A 244 -17.13 26.36 39.04
N CYS A 245 -16.65 27.61 38.94
CA CYS A 245 -15.29 27.93 38.49
C CYS A 245 -14.23 27.24 39.36
N LEU A 246 -14.54 27.01 40.64
CA LEU A 246 -13.65 26.40 41.61
C LEU A 246 -13.62 24.84 41.53
N TRP A 247 -14.13 24.27 40.43
CA TRP A 247 -13.73 22.96 39.94
C TRP A 247 -12.34 22.98 39.29
N CYS A 248 -11.94 24.10 38.66
CA CYS A 248 -10.65 24.26 38.00
C CYS A 248 -9.71 25.19 38.79
N HIS A 249 -10.25 26.25 39.39
CA HIS A 249 -9.49 27.32 40.04
C HIS A 249 -9.50 27.23 41.57
N ALA A 250 -8.46 27.76 42.19
CA ALA A 250 -8.38 28.01 43.61
C ALA A 250 -8.62 29.50 43.89
N GLY A 251 -9.41 29.83 44.92
CA GLY A 251 -9.54 31.23 45.38
C GLY A 251 -8.24 31.76 46.02
N HIS A 252 -7.50 30.85 46.67
CA HIS A 252 -6.18 31.05 47.27
C HIS A 252 -5.38 29.77 47.11
N ARG A 253 -4.04 29.83 47.19
CA ARG A 253 -3.15 28.66 47.16
C ARG A 253 -3.26 27.77 45.91
N GLY A 254 -3.59 28.34 44.75
CA GLY A 254 -3.35 27.64 43.49
C GLY A 254 -1.84 27.45 43.27
N PRO A 255 -1.36 26.33 42.67
CA PRO A 255 0.02 26.21 42.20
C PRO A 255 0.34 27.06 40.95
N SER A 256 -0.66 27.49 40.18
CA SER A 256 -0.45 28.24 38.94
C SER A 256 -0.42 29.77 39.14
N ARG A 257 0.68 30.38 38.66
CA ARG A 257 1.07 31.78 38.87
C ARG A 257 0.04 32.82 38.41
N TYR A 258 -0.67 32.57 37.31
CA TYR A 258 -1.44 33.61 36.60
C TYR A 258 -2.96 33.44 36.71
N ASP A 259 -3.44 32.20 36.85
CA ASP A 259 -4.86 31.84 36.79
C ASP A 259 -5.34 31.03 38.00
N SER A 260 -4.45 30.76 38.96
CA SER A 260 -4.77 30.04 40.20
C SER A 260 -5.32 28.62 39.99
N LEU A 261 -5.05 27.96 38.86
CA LEU A 261 -5.48 26.57 38.61
C LEU A 261 -5.03 25.60 39.72
N LEU A 262 -5.89 24.63 40.06
CA LEU A 262 -5.74 23.69 41.18
C LEU A 262 -4.61 22.65 41.01
N ALA A 263 -4.12 22.45 39.80
CA ALA A 263 -3.05 21.51 39.46
C ALA A 263 -2.27 22.02 38.24
N THR A 264 -1.20 21.31 37.86
CA THR A 264 -0.33 21.70 36.74
C THR A 264 -1.10 21.86 35.43
N TYR A 265 -0.89 23.00 34.80
CA TYR A 265 -1.12 23.26 33.39
C TYR A 265 0.09 24.06 32.92
N SER A 266 0.81 23.61 31.88
CA SER A 266 2.07 24.25 31.47
C SER A 266 2.51 23.85 30.06
N PRO A 267 3.38 24.64 29.40
CA PRO A 267 4.17 24.17 28.27
C PRO A 267 5.17 23.09 28.73
N PRO A 268 5.39 22.02 27.95
CA PRO A 268 6.45 21.05 28.24
C PRO A 268 7.87 21.65 28.13
N ALA A 269 8.67 21.48 29.18
CA ALA A 269 10.09 21.84 29.21
C ALA A 269 10.99 20.65 28.76
N THR A 270 12.28 20.87 28.54
CA THR A 270 13.19 19.82 27.99
C THR A 270 13.32 18.64 28.94
N GLU A 271 13.31 18.93 30.24
CA GLU A 271 13.39 18.02 31.36
C GLU A 271 12.06 17.33 31.69
N THR A 272 10.91 17.94 31.36
CA THR A 272 9.58 17.37 31.62
C THR A 272 8.97 16.64 30.42
N ALA A 273 9.35 16.98 29.18
CA ALA A 273 8.74 16.48 27.94
C ALA A 273 8.56 14.96 27.89
N ALA A 274 9.50 14.21 28.47
CA ALA A 274 9.43 12.75 28.57
C ALA A 274 8.33 12.24 29.53
N LEU A 275 8.08 12.93 30.64
CA LEU A 275 6.96 12.66 31.53
C LEU A 275 5.65 13.19 30.93
N ASP A 276 5.67 14.40 30.35
CA ASP A 276 4.50 15.01 29.72
C ASP A 276 3.89 14.14 28.62
N ARG A 277 4.71 13.57 27.75
CA ARG A 277 4.23 12.66 26.68
C ARG A 277 3.70 11.32 27.19
N THR A 278 4.03 10.91 28.42
CA THR A 278 3.75 9.55 28.95
C THR A 278 2.71 9.54 30.05
N ASN A 279 2.78 10.50 30.98
CA ASN A 279 1.88 10.67 32.12
C ASN A 279 0.86 11.78 31.88
N GLY A 280 1.11 12.72 30.97
CA GLY A 280 0.26 13.90 30.75
C GLY A 280 0.46 15.03 31.76
N ASP A 281 1.60 15.09 32.45
CA ASP A 281 1.79 15.96 33.62
C ASP A 281 1.61 17.47 33.28
N TYR A 282 2.03 17.91 32.09
CA TYR A 282 1.75 19.24 31.49
C TYR A 282 0.27 19.69 31.49
N ALA A 283 -0.69 18.77 31.60
CA ALA A 283 -2.12 19.06 31.61
C ALA A 283 -2.86 18.29 32.71
N ALA A 284 -2.20 18.06 33.85
CA ALA A 284 -2.78 17.39 35.02
C ALA A 284 -4.11 18.00 35.46
N ALA A 285 -4.27 19.32 35.40
CA ALA A 285 -5.53 20.02 35.70
C ALA A 285 -6.70 19.55 34.81
N CYS A 286 -6.48 19.33 33.52
CA CYS A 286 -7.49 18.82 32.59
C CYS A 286 -7.72 17.31 32.82
N PHE A 287 -6.63 16.55 32.97
CA PHE A 287 -6.69 15.09 33.10
C PHE A 287 -7.25 14.59 34.45
N ALA A 288 -7.44 15.46 35.45
CA ALA A 288 -8.21 15.14 36.65
C ALA A 288 -9.67 14.73 36.34
N CYS A 289 -10.24 15.28 35.27
CA CYS A 289 -11.58 14.93 34.76
C CYS A 289 -11.52 14.17 33.43
N HIS A 290 -10.55 14.48 32.56
CA HIS A 290 -10.39 13.91 31.22
C HIS A 290 -9.35 12.78 31.12
N GLY A 291 -9.02 12.13 32.25
CA GLY A 291 -8.07 11.02 32.35
C GLY A 291 -8.69 9.68 32.79
N GLY A 292 -10.00 9.51 32.57
CA GLY A 292 -10.75 8.33 32.98
C GLY A 292 -11.35 8.43 34.39
N GLY A 293 -11.86 7.30 34.90
CA GLY A 293 -12.43 7.22 36.25
C GLY A 293 -13.87 7.75 36.36
N SER A 294 -14.24 8.23 37.56
CA SER A 294 -15.63 8.58 37.93
C SER A 294 -16.26 9.66 37.06
N TRP A 295 -15.46 10.61 36.55
CA TRP A 295 -15.93 11.70 35.70
C TRP A 295 -16.47 11.24 34.34
N VAL A 296 -16.07 10.06 33.86
CA VAL A 296 -16.61 9.48 32.62
C VAL A 296 -18.11 9.18 32.76
N ALA A 297 -18.56 8.75 33.94
CA ALA A 297 -19.99 8.56 34.24
C ALA A 297 -20.77 9.88 34.31
N SER A 298 -20.07 11.02 34.45
CA SER A 298 -20.64 12.38 34.34
C SER A 298 -20.55 12.96 32.91
N GLY A 299 -20.11 12.17 31.93
CA GLY A 299 -19.99 12.58 30.52
C GLY A 299 -18.65 13.22 30.13
N ALA A 300 -17.63 13.18 30.99
CA ALA A 300 -16.29 13.61 30.60
C ALA A 300 -15.64 12.59 29.66
N VAL A 301 -15.14 13.04 28.51
CA VAL A 301 -14.37 12.17 27.59
C VAL A 301 -12.98 11.95 28.17
N ASP A 302 -12.58 10.69 28.37
CA ASP A 302 -11.18 10.34 28.60
C ASP A 302 -10.38 10.61 27.32
N ILE A 303 -9.65 11.73 27.33
CA ILE A 303 -8.78 12.17 26.24
C ILE A 303 -7.31 11.86 26.51
N LYS A 304 -6.94 11.60 27.77
CA LYS A 304 -5.59 11.23 28.19
C LYS A 304 -5.08 10.00 27.46
N GLN A 305 -5.94 9.00 27.29
CA GLN A 305 -5.63 7.75 26.56
C GLN A 305 -5.18 7.98 25.10
N TYR A 306 -5.51 9.13 24.50
CA TYR A 306 -5.08 9.51 23.14
C TYR A 306 -3.91 10.48 23.15
N ALA A 307 -3.92 11.47 24.06
CA ALA A 307 -2.86 12.48 24.15
C ALA A 307 -1.51 11.92 24.66
N THR A 308 -1.53 10.86 25.48
CA THR A 308 -0.33 10.29 26.11
C THR A 308 0.04 8.93 25.54
N LYS A 309 1.35 8.67 25.33
CA LYS A 309 1.87 7.36 24.91
C LYS A 309 3.39 7.21 25.13
N SER A 310 3.84 5.99 25.39
CA SER A 310 5.24 5.58 25.47
C SER A 310 5.49 4.45 24.47
N PRO A 311 6.70 4.31 23.86
CA PRO A 311 7.92 5.11 24.06
C PRO A 311 8.03 6.30 23.07
N ASP A 312 9.26 6.83 22.90
CA ASP A 312 9.62 7.67 21.75
C ASP A 312 9.91 6.79 20.53
N ASP A 313 8.89 6.52 19.73
CA ASP A 313 9.08 6.05 18.35
C ASP A 313 8.79 7.17 17.33
N ALA A 314 9.34 7.04 16.13
CA ALA A 314 9.23 8.06 15.09
C ALA A 314 7.81 8.23 14.55
N SER A 315 7.01 7.16 14.58
CA SER A 315 5.61 7.10 14.14
C SER A 315 4.59 7.64 15.17
N ALA A 316 4.98 7.80 16.44
CA ALA A 316 4.09 8.27 17.50
C ALA A 316 3.73 9.76 17.35
N THR A 317 2.44 10.02 17.13
CA THR A 317 1.83 11.34 16.95
C THR A 317 1.03 11.83 18.17
N ASN A 318 0.76 10.93 19.13
CA ASN A 318 -0.04 11.16 20.34
C ASN A 318 0.28 12.48 21.06
N GLY A 319 -0.71 13.36 21.16
CA GLY A 319 -0.58 14.70 21.71
C GLY A 319 -0.17 15.79 20.71
N HIS A 320 -0.29 15.55 19.40
CA HIS A 320 0.20 16.46 18.33
C HIS A 320 1.67 16.87 18.53
N ARG A 321 2.56 15.85 18.63
CA ARG A 321 3.96 16.06 19.03
C ARG A 321 4.76 16.96 18.09
N ILE A 322 5.58 17.83 18.67
CA ILE A 322 6.56 18.64 17.95
C ILE A 322 7.71 17.74 17.44
N LYS A 323 7.90 17.67 16.11
CA LYS A 323 8.93 16.82 15.48
C LYS A 323 10.13 17.59 14.90
N THR A 324 10.10 18.93 14.90
CA THR A 324 11.19 19.78 14.39
C THR A 324 12.12 20.20 15.53
N GLY A 325 13.42 19.99 15.40
CA GLY A 325 14.41 20.49 16.36
C GLY A 325 14.59 22.01 16.23
N GLY A 326 14.74 22.71 17.36
CA GLY A 326 14.81 24.17 17.38
C GLY A 326 13.46 24.88 17.21
N ALA A 327 12.34 24.16 17.36
CA ALA A 327 11.05 24.78 17.64
C ALA A 327 11.07 25.43 19.05
N VAL A 328 10.04 26.22 19.37
CA VAL A 328 9.93 26.87 20.70
C VAL A 328 9.65 25.86 21.82
N LEU A 329 9.07 24.70 21.51
CA LEU A 329 8.95 23.57 22.43
C LEU A 329 9.96 22.46 22.08
N PRO A 330 10.39 21.64 23.05
CA PRO A 330 11.28 20.50 22.82
C PRO A 330 10.73 19.46 21.83
N VAL A 331 11.63 18.67 21.26
CA VAL A 331 11.27 17.57 20.34
C VAL A 331 10.54 16.46 21.10
N ASN A 332 9.51 15.89 20.47
CA ASN A 332 8.54 14.93 21.00
C ASN A 332 7.65 15.45 22.14
N SER A 333 7.76 16.71 22.56
CA SER A 333 6.77 17.34 23.47
C SER A 333 5.37 17.31 22.84
N PRO A 334 4.31 17.01 23.63
CA PRO A 334 2.94 17.22 23.19
C PRO A 334 2.65 18.72 23.02
N LEU A 335 1.68 19.06 22.17
CA LEU A 335 1.18 20.43 22.06
C LEU A 335 0.34 20.78 23.31
N PRO A 336 0.54 21.95 23.93
CA PRO A 336 -0.27 22.38 25.07
C PRO A 336 -1.76 22.49 24.69
N CYS A 337 -2.66 22.04 25.57
CA CYS A 337 -4.08 21.97 25.23
C CYS A 337 -4.69 23.35 24.95
N TYR A 338 -4.12 24.43 25.51
CA TYR A 338 -4.57 25.81 25.31
C TYR A 338 -4.35 26.35 23.89
N GLU A 339 -3.59 25.64 23.03
CA GLU A 339 -3.47 25.96 21.60
C GLU A 339 -4.73 25.59 20.81
N CYS A 340 -5.40 24.52 21.22
CA CYS A 340 -6.61 24.06 20.58
C CYS A 340 -7.86 24.51 21.35
N HIS A 341 -7.83 24.53 22.68
CA HIS A 341 -9.02 24.70 23.52
C HIS A 341 -8.93 25.88 24.49
N ASN A 342 -9.97 26.72 24.51
CA ASN A 342 -10.25 27.62 25.64
C ASN A 342 -11.25 26.95 26.60
N PRO A 343 -10.86 26.55 27.84
CA PRO A 343 -11.76 25.88 28.77
C PRO A 343 -12.93 26.77 29.25
N HIS A 344 -12.91 28.07 28.96
CA HIS A 344 -14.01 28.99 29.26
C HIS A 344 -15.04 29.14 28.13
N GLY A 345 -14.81 28.54 26.96
CA GLY A 345 -15.67 28.63 25.78
C GLY A 345 -15.18 29.58 24.69
N SER A 346 -16.03 29.83 23.69
CA SER A 346 -15.73 30.61 22.49
C SER A 346 -16.74 31.75 22.26
N THR A 347 -16.24 32.97 22.07
CA THR A 347 -17.02 34.12 21.57
C THR A 347 -17.35 33.96 20.09
N ARG A 348 -16.47 33.31 19.31
CA ARG A 348 -16.54 33.22 17.85
C ARG A 348 -17.34 32.01 17.33
N GLY A 349 -18.13 31.37 18.19
CA GLY A 349 -19.07 30.30 17.84
C GLY A 349 -18.43 28.92 17.60
N ASN A 350 -17.15 28.74 17.96
CA ASN A 350 -16.42 27.50 17.77
C ASN A 350 -17.02 26.36 18.63
N LYS A 351 -16.91 25.11 18.16
CA LYS A 351 -17.36 23.90 18.87
C LYS A 351 -16.22 23.25 19.65
N MET A 352 -16.54 22.25 20.48
CA MET A 352 -15.56 21.48 21.27
C MET A 352 -14.56 22.35 22.06
N LEU A 353 -15.01 23.51 22.57
CA LEU A 353 -14.19 24.51 23.26
C LEU A 353 -13.03 25.08 22.43
N ILE A 354 -13.06 24.97 21.09
CA ILE A 354 -11.96 25.39 20.22
C ILE A 354 -11.68 26.90 20.38
N ALA A 355 -10.42 27.23 20.62
CA ALA A 355 -9.99 28.57 20.99
C ALA A 355 -10.26 29.61 19.89
N ASP A 356 -10.73 30.79 20.31
CA ASP A 356 -10.99 31.95 19.42
C ASP A 356 -9.73 32.47 18.71
N THR A 357 -8.56 31.98 19.11
CA THR A 357 -7.24 32.21 18.51
C THR A 357 -7.07 31.56 17.14
N LEU A 358 -7.62 30.34 16.96
CA LEU A 358 -7.54 29.59 15.72
C LEU A 358 -8.52 30.11 14.67
N GLY A 359 -9.59 30.77 15.09
CA GLY A 359 -10.59 31.30 14.19
C GLY A 359 -11.98 31.44 14.83
N GLY A 360 -12.98 31.46 13.96
CA GLY A 360 -14.40 31.51 14.27
C GLY A 360 -15.18 30.53 13.41
N SER A 361 -16.33 30.07 13.92
CA SER A 361 -17.18 29.02 13.34
C SER A 361 -16.46 27.68 13.05
N LEU A 362 -15.39 27.38 13.80
CA LEU A 362 -14.64 26.13 13.68
C LEU A 362 -15.38 24.97 14.35
N ASP A 363 -15.43 23.83 13.66
CA ASP A 363 -16.11 22.63 14.15
C ASP A 363 -15.38 21.35 13.70
N ALA A 364 -15.30 20.38 14.60
CA ALA A 364 -14.79 19.03 14.39
C ALA A 364 -15.50 18.02 15.31
N THR A 365 -16.77 18.30 15.63
CA THR A 365 -17.60 17.52 16.57
C THR A 365 -17.74 16.05 16.16
N VAL A 366 -17.70 15.20 17.18
CA VAL A 366 -18.00 13.77 17.10
C VAL A 366 -19.29 13.43 17.83
N SER A 367 -19.95 12.37 17.39
CA SER A 367 -21.10 11.77 18.05
C SER A 367 -20.72 11.20 19.43
N SER A 368 -21.75 10.91 20.23
CA SER A 368 -21.61 10.08 21.44
C SER A 368 -21.13 8.65 21.15
N SER A 369 -21.24 8.17 19.89
CA SER A 369 -20.62 6.91 19.42
C SER A 369 -19.15 7.05 19.02
N GLY A 370 -18.54 8.24 19.18
CA GLY A 370 -17.12 8.47 18.89
C GLY A 370 -16.79 8.52 17.40
N GLN A 371 -17.74 8.87 16.54
CA GLN A 371 -17.58 9.02 15.09
C GLN A 371 -17.77 10.49 14.68
N VAL A 372 -17.09 10.93 13.61
CA VAL A 372 -17.25 12.29 13.08
C VAL A 372 -18.66 12.51 12.54
N VAL A 373 -19.30 13.60 12.96
CA VAL A 373 -20.62 14.04 12.44
C VAL A 373 -20.56 15.38 11.71
N THR A 374 -19.47 16.12 11.88
CA THR A 374 -19.21 17.40 11.20
C THR A 374 -18.76 17.19 9.74
N ALA A 375 -19.24 18.03 8.82
CA ALA A 375 -18.85 18.00 7.41
C ALA A 375 -17.33 18.22 7.21
N ALA A 376 -16.75 17.48 6.25
CA ALA A 376 -15.33 17.52 5.90
C ALA A 376 -14.76 18.94 5.70
N THR A 377 -15.57 19.87 5.20
CA THR A 377 -15.18 21.27 5.00
C THR A 377 -14.81 21.98 6.31
N GLN A 378 -15.48 21.72 7.43
CA GLN A 378 -15.12 22.34 8.71
C GLN A 378 -13.91 21.66 9.38
N VAL A 379 -13.82 20.33 9.24
CA VAL A 379 -12.63 19.55 9.66
C VAL A 379 -11.36 20.10 9.00
N ARG A 380 -11.40 20.31 7.67
CA ARG A 380 -10.30 20.93 6.93
C ARG A 380 -9.97 22.33 7.45
N LYS A 381 -10.97 23.20 7.70
CA LYS A 381 -10.73 24.55 8.24
C LYS A 381 -10.03 24.53 9.60
N LEU A 382 -10.40 23.61 10.50
CA LEU A 382 -9.70 23.45 11.78
C LEU A 382 -8.25 23.00 11.56
N CYS A 383 -8.02 21.96 10.76
CA CYS A 383 -6.66 21.48 10.48
C CYS A 383 -5.79 22.57 9.84
N PHE A 384 -6.32 23.32 8.87
CA PHE A 384 -5.64 24.42 8.21
C PHE A 384 -5.65 25.75 8.99
N ALA A 385 -6.21 25.80 10.20
CA ALA A 385 -5.97 26.89 11.15
C ALA A 385 -4.54 26.81 11.74
N CYS A 386 -3.94 25.62 11.81
CA CYS A 386 -2.54 25.41 12.26
C CYS A 386 -1.59 24.91 11.15
N HIS A 387 -2.03 23.96 10.32
CA HIS A 387 -1.25 23.46 9.18
C HIS A 387 -1.42 24.34 7.94
N ALA A 388 -0.54 24.19 6.96
CA ALA A 388 -0.69 24.74 5.62
C ALA A 388 -0.89 23.62 4.59
N SER A 389 -1.71 23.88 3.58
CA SER A 389 -1.94 22.98 2.46
C SER A 389 -0.68 22.79 1.61
N SER A 390 -0.66 21.76 0.77
CA SER A 390 0.44 21.47 -0.15
C SER A 390 0.73 22.64 -1.10
N ASP A 391 -0.31 23.30 -1.60
CA ASP A 391 -0.27 24.52 -2.41
C ASP A 391 0.02 25.82 -1.62
N GLY A 392 0.34 25.71 -0.32
CA GLY A 392 0.82 26.83 0.49
C GLY A 392 -0.28 27.80 0.94
N LYS A 393 -1.46 27.27 1.30
CA LYS A 393 -2.57 28.04 1.86
C LYS A 393 -2.85 27.68 3.31
N VAL A 394 -3.43 28.62 4.05
CA VAL A 394 -3.98 28.42 5.39
C VAL A 394 -5.42 28.91 5.44
N TRP A 395 -6.21 28.38 6.36
CA TRP A 395 -7.57 28.87 6.57
C TRP A 395 -7.55 30.13 7.44
N ASP A 396 -8.15 31.21 6.94
CA ASP A 396 -8.42 32.42 7.70
C ASP A 396 -9.93 32.56 7.93
N SER A 397 -10.37 32.46 9.18
CA SER A 397 -11.78 32.69 9.57
C SER A 397 -12.20 34.16 9.54
N GLY A 398 -11.26 35.12 9.47
CA GLY A 398 -11.55 36.54 9.25
C GLY A 398 -11.91 36.82 7.79
N ALA A 399 -11.06 36.39 6.85
CA ALA A 399 -11.34 36.42 5.41
C ALA A 399 -12.32 35.33 4.94
N SER A 400 -12.74 34.41 5.82
CA SER A 400 -13.58 33.23 5.55
C SER A 400 -13.12 32.43 4.31
N SER A 401 -11.81 32.31 4.12
CA SER A 401 -11.21 31.77 2.89
C SER A 401 -9.79 31.23 3.09
N TYR A 402 -9.26 30.58 2.05
CA TYR A 402 -7.89 30.06 2.03
C TYR A 402 -6.90 31.12 1.53
N VAL A 403 -6.16 31.73 2.46
CA VAL A 403 -5.16 32.77 2.18
C VAL A 403 -3.79 32.17 1.92
N SER A 404 -2.94 32.86 1.15
CA SER A 404 -1.55 32.45 0.91
C SER A 404 -0.72 32.56 2.18
N VAL A 405 0.15 31.58 2.43
CA VAL A 405 1.13 31.67 3.53
C VAL A 405 2.24 32.67 3.20
N THR A 406 2.59 33.48 4.18
CA THR A 406 3.76 34.38 4.16
C THR A 406 4.82 33.91 5.19
N SER A 407 6.07 34.33 5.01
CA SER A 407 7.24 33.78 5.75
C SER A 407 7.36 34.24 7.20
N ASP A 408 6.48 35.15 7.62
CA ASP A 408 6.23 35.65 8.97
C ASP A 408 5.08 34.90 9.69
N MET A 409 4.29 34.07 8.99
CA MET A 409 3.29 33.21 9.60
C MET A 409 3.96 32.05 10.36
N LEU A 410 4.27 32.30 11.63
CA LEU A 410 4.83 31.33 12.57
C LEU A 410 3.76 30.66 13.43
N PHE A 411 3.98 29.39 13.76
CA PHE A 411 3.29 28.67 14.84
C PHE A 411 4.36 27.94 15.66
N TYR A 412 4.49 28.22 16.96
CA TYR A 412 5.59 27.73 17.82
C TYR A 412 7.01 27.94 17.25
N GLY A 413 7.23 29.08 16.58
CA GLY A 413 8.51 29.42 15.94
C GLY A 413 8.81 28.57 14.69
N LEU A 414 7.83 27.84 14.15
CA LEU A 414 7.93 27.12 12.89
C LEU A 414 7.14 27.87 11.82
N ARG A 415 7.74 28.10 10.64
CA ARG A 415 7.05 28.76 9.52
C ARG A 415 6.03 27.83 8.89
N ARG A 416 4.85 28.36 8.58
CA ARG A 416 3.79 27.61 7.91
C ARG A 416 4.06 27.39 6.41
N ASP A 417 5.02 28.10 5.81
CA ASP A 417 5.44 27.92 4.40
C ASP A 417 6.22 26.61 4.17
N GLY A 418 6.58 25.93 5.26
CA GLY A 418 7.40 24.73 5.32
C GLY A 418 8.89 25.01 5.55
N THR A 419 9.39 26.22 5.31
CA THR A 419 10.82 26.52 5.49
C THR A 419 11.24 26.48 6.95
N LEU A 420 12.54 26.30 7.20
CA LEU A 420 13.12 26.35 8.54
C LEU A 420 13.61 27.76 8.87
N LEU A 421 13.54 28.13 10.16
CA LEU A 421 14.34 29.24 10.69
C LEU A 421 15.79 28.78 10.92
N PRO A 422 16.76 29.72 11.00
CA PRO A 422 18.14 29.40 11.35
C PRO A 422 18.24 28.60 12.66
N GLY A 423 19.10 27.59 12.69
CA GLY A 423 19.31 26.70 13.84
C GLY A 423 18.34 25.52 13.95
N GLN A 424 17.28 25.45 13.13
CA GLN A 424 16.31 24.35 13.19
C GLN A 424 16.77 23.09 12.44
N THR A 425 16.33 21.92 12.89
CA THR A 425 16.76 20.59 12.43
C THR A 425 15.60 19.59 12.34
N ARG A 426 15.83 18.37 11.82
CA ARG A 426 14.76 17.42 11.44
C ARG A 426 15.11 15.95 11.72
N PRO A 427 14.10 15.08 11.80
CA PRO A 427 14.27 13.63 11.65
C PRO A 427 14.82 13.25 10.27
N SER A 428 15.46 12.08 10.19
CA SER A 428 15.93 11.46 8.95
C SER A 428 14.77 11.09 8.02
N GLY A 429 14.96 11.28 6.70
CA GLY A 429 14.03 10.79 5.66
C GLY A 429 13.21 11.87 4.93
N TYR A 430 13.43 13.17 5.19
CA TYR A 430 12.65 14.26 4.60
C TYR A 430 13.48 15.23 3.75
N SER A 431 12.90 15.66 2.62
CA SER A 431 13.51 16.54 1.61
C SER A 431 14.07 17.84 2.20
N LEU A 432 15.26 18.24 1.75
CA LEU A 432 15.89 19.53 2.10
C LEU A 432 14.89 20.69 1.87
N GLY A 433 14.82 21.61 2.83
CA GLY A 433 13.93 22.79 2.77
C GLY A 433 12.57 22.77 3.51
N GLN A 434 12.03 21.64 3.97
CA GLN A 434 10.65 21.55 4.54
C GLN A 434 10.52 21.20 6.05
N ASN A 435 9.34 21.47 6.65
CA ASN A 435 8.97 21.21 8.06
C ASN A 435 7.50 20.71 8.15
N TYR A 436 7.11 20.13 9.29
CA TYR A 436 5.84 19.41 9.45
C TYR A 436 4.54 20.24 9.43
N LEU A 437 4.59 21.57 9.47
CA LEU A 437 3.37 22.39 9.38
C LEU A 437 2.79 22.44 7.98
N ARG A 438 3.62 22.37 6.93
CA ARG A 438 3.14 22.30 5.55
C ARG A 438 2.98 20.86 5.11
N LEU A 439 1.77 20.48 4.68
CA LEU A 439 1.47 19.14 4.23
C LEU A 439 2.14 18.84 2.88
N LYS A 440 2.61 17.60 2.69
CA LYS A 440 3.24 17.14 1.44
C LYS A 440 2.18 16.90 0.37
N ALA A 441 2.39 17.40 -0.85
CA ALA A 441 1.58 17.01 -2.01
C ALA A 441 1.70 15.49 -2.28
N LEU A 442 0.57 14.79 -2.45
CA LEU A 442 0.56 13.33 -2.60
C LEU A 442 0.45 12.83 -4.06
N GLY A 443 0.13 13.71 -5.01
CA GLY A 443 -0.35 13.29 -6.34
C GLY A 443 -1.83 12.88 -6.28
N GLY A 444 -2.36 12.22 -7.31
CA GLY A 444 -3.70 11.61 -7.25
C GLY A 444 -4.85 12.56 -6.86
N GLY A 445 -4.88 13.78 -7.42
CA GLY A 445 -5.86 14.82 -7.03
C GLY A 445 -5.54 15.54 -5.71
N ASP A 446 -4.42 15.21 -5.08
CA ASP A 446 -3.78 15.79 -3.89
C ASP A 446 -4.75 16.17 -2.75
N PRO A 447 -5.11 15.21 -1.87
CA PRO A 447 -5.98 15.44 -0.72
C PRO A 447 -5.54 16.58 0.21
N HIS A 448 -4.25 16.92 0.24
CA HIS A 448 -3.67 17.99 1.06
C HIS A 448 -3.73 19.39 0.44
N SER A 449 -4.22 19.53 -0.79
CA SER A 449 -4.43 20.83 -1.46
C SER A 449 -5.55 21.64 -0.81
N SER A 450 -5.54 22.97 -0.98
CA SER A 450 -6.57 23.88 -0.45
C SER A 450 -7.95 23.64 -1.07
N SER A 451 -7.98 23.23 -2.34
CA SER A 451 -9.18 22.93 -3.15
C SER A 451 -9.80 21.54 -2.87
N SER A 452 -9.08 20.63 -2.22
CA SER A 452 -9.59 19.30 -1.83
C SER A 452 -10.89 19.39 -1.01
N THR A 453 -11.85 18.51 -1.28
CA THR A 453 -13.10 18.37 -0.51
C THR A 453 -13.06 17.25 0.54
N LYS A 454 -11.98 16.45 0.54
CA LYS A 454 -11.83 15.18 1.29
C LYS A 454 -11.57 15.47 2.78
N SER A 455 -12.06 14.63 3.70
CA SER A 455 -11.86 14.86 5.13
C SER A 455 -10.46 14.44 5.55
N CYS A 456 -9.77 15.26 6.35
CA CYS A 456 -8.49 14.85 6.95
C CYS A 456 -8.67 13.58 7.80
N TYR A 457 -9.85 13.38 8.39
CA TYR A 457 -10.19 12.19 9.17
C TYR A 457 -10.25 10.89 8.36
N ASP A 458 -10.47 10.94 7.04
CA ASP A 458 -10.57 9.74 6.19
C ASP A 458 -9.24 8.97 6.15
N CYS A 459 -8.11 9.68 6.30
CA CYS A 459 -6.76 9.12 6.30
C CYS A 459 -6.02 9.26 7.64
N HIS A 460 -6.29 10.31 8.43
CA HIS A 460 -5.64 10.53 9.73
C HIS A 460 -6.44 9.96 10.91
N GLY A 461 -7.68 9.52 10.66
CA GLY A 461 -8.57 8.85 11.60
C GLY A 461 -9.46 9.81 12.39
N GLY A 462 -10.71 9.42 12.60
CA GLY A 462 -11.74 10.19 13.30
C GLY A 462 -12.54 9.35 14.29
N THR A 463 -11.89 8.44 15.04
CA THR A 463 -12.57 7.44 15.87
C THR A 463 -12.09 7.45 17.32
N TYR A 464 -13.04 7.47 18.25
CA TYR A 464 -12.80 7.59 19.70
C TYR A 464 -13.25 6.33 20.48
N SER A 465 -13.08 5.15 19.88
CA SER A 465 -13.59 3.87 20.40
C SER A 465 -12.71 3.15 21.43
N GLY A 466 -11.56 3.74 21.82
CA GLY A 466 -10.62 3.19 22.82
C GLY A 466 -9.18 3.59 22.54
N ALA A 467 -8.27 3.41 23.50
CA ALA A 467 -6.91 3.97 23.54
C ALA A 467 -5.96 3.71 22.32
N GLY A 468 -6.34 2.84 21.38
CA GLY A 468 -5.63 2.64 20.12
C GLY A 468 -6.19 3.43 18.93
N SER A 469 -7.39 3.99 19.04
CA SER A 469 -8.19 4.50 17.92
C SER A 469 -7.71 5.88 17.43
N PRO A 470 -7.33 6.02 16.15
CA PRO A 470 -6.80 7.28 15.62
C PRO A 470 -7.85 8.41 15.52
N ASN A 471 -7.46 9.60 15.97
CA ASN A 471 -8.26 10.83 16.03
C ASN A 471 -7.35 12.07 16.13
N VAL A 472 -7.87 13.30 16.27
CA VAL A 472 -7.00 14.51 16.33
C VAL A 472 -5.93 14.47 17.43
N HIS A 473 -6.17 13.76 18.53
CA HIS A 473 -5.19 13.66 19.62
C HIS A 473 -4.14 12.56 19.37
N ALA A 474 -4.37 11.70 18.37
CA ALA A 474 -3.50 10.59 17.97
C ALA A 474 -3.64 10.27 16.45
N PRO A 475 -3.32 11.22 15.55
CA PRO A 475 -3.60 11.06 14.12
C PRO A 475 -2.66 10.06 13.46
N THR A 476 -3.14 9.23 12.52
CA THR A 476 -2.24 8.35 11.76
C THR A 476 -1.35 9.13 10.79
N MET A 477 -0.31 8.48 10.27
CA MET A 477 0.54 9.02 9.20
C MET A 477 -0.09 8.89 7.78
N GLY A 478 -1.42 8.79 7.67
CA GLY A 478 -2.16 8.74 6.41
C GLY A 478 -2.59 7.34 5.97
N ILE A 479 -3.15 6.54 6.88
CA ILE A 479 -3.70 5.20 6.61
C ILE A 479 -5.23 5.25 6.68
N SER A 480 -5.90 5.01 5.55
CA SER A 480 -7.35 4.93 5.45
C SER A 480 -7.95 3.89 6.41
N SER A 481 -9.07 4.21 7.06
CA SER A 481 -9.83 3.25 7.89
C SER A 481 -10.62 2.21 7.07
N GLY A 482 -10.58 2.30 5.73
CA GLY A 482 -11.50 1.61 4.83
C GLY A 482 -12.85 2.30 4.72
N LYS A 483 -13.69 1.79 3.81
CA LYS A 483 -15.10 2.20 3.58
C LYS A 483 -15.28 3.62 3.07
N VAL A 484 -14.32 4.08 2.28
CA VAL A 484 -14.30 5.35 1.54
C VAL A 484 -14.19 5.02 0.05
N SER A 485 -14.87 5.77 -0.84
CA SER A 485 -14.81 5.52 -2.30
C SER A 485 -13.36 5.56 -2.80
N CYS A 486 -13.00 4.68 -3.74
CA CYS A 486 -11.61 4.50 -4.14
C CYS A 486 -11.07 5.70 -4.93
N TYR A 487 -11.85 6.36 -5.80
CA TYR A 487 -11.46 7.66 -6.41
C TYR A 487 -11.54 8.82 -5.41
N GLY A 488 -12.14 8.59 -4.25
CA GLY A 488 -11.90 9.35 -3.03
C GLY A 488 -10.42 9.43 -2.64
N CYS A 489 -9.57 8.45 -2.98
CA CYS A 489 -8.12 8.46 -2.69
C CYS A 489 -7.20 8.24 -3.89
N HIS A 490 -7.69 7.67 -5.00
CA HIS A 490 -6.91 7.12 -6.11
C HIS A 490 -7.36 7.61 -7.49
N SER A 491 -7.56 8.92 -7.66
CA SER A 491 -8.09 9.45 -8.93
C SER A 491 -7.16 9.21 -10.15
N GLU A 492 -5.91 8.81 -9.92
CA GLU A 492 -5.00 8.31 -10.95
C GLU A 492 -5.48 7.05 -11.68
N TYR A 493 -6.37 6.26 -11.08
CA TYR A 493 -7.00 5.09 -11.70
C TYR A 493 -8.36 5.39 -12.32
N GLN A 494 -8.93 6.60 -12.16
CA GLN A 494 -10.21 6.98 -12.77
C GLN A 494 -10.29 6.74 -14.30
N PRO A 495 -9.19 6.83 -15.10
CA PRO A 495 -9.20 6.41 -16.50
C PRO A 495 -9.52 4.92 -16.74
N MET A 496 -9.71 4.10 -15.71
CA MET A 496 -10.17 2.72 -15.83
C MET A 496 -11.70 2.58 -15.93
N GLU A 497 -12.47 3.58 -15.47
CA GLU A 497 -13.94 3.60 -15.59
C GLU A 497 -14.41 3.75 -17.05
N ASP A 498 -15.66 3.34 -17.31
CA ASP A 498 -16.33 3.57 -18.58
C ASP A 498 -16.73 5.05 -18.81
N SER A 499 -17.67 5.31 -19.74
CA SER A 499 -18.16 6.64 -20.09
C SER A 499 -19.60 6.95 -19.66
N ILE A 500 -20.16 6.15 -18.75
CA ILE A 500 -21.55 6.21 -18.31
C ILE A 500 -21.61 6.45 -16.79
N GLY A 501 -22.78 6.79 -16.25
CA GLY A 501 -22.96 6.99 -14.81
C GLY A 501 -22.59 8.39 -14.33
N SER A 502 -22.01 8.44 -13.14
CA SER A 502 -21.66 9.64 -12.36
C SER A 502 -20.15 9.90 -12.24
N VAL A 503 -19.33 8.85 -12.32
CA VAL A 503 -17.87 8.89 -12.32
C VAL A 503 -17.36 8.20 -13.59
N THR A 504 -16.85 9.00 -14.54
CA THR A 504 -16.40 8.48 -15.84
C THR A 504 -14.88 8.62 -16.01
N GLY A 505 -14.27 7.74 -16.80
CA GLY A 505 -12.86 7.86 -17.21
C GLY A 505 -12.59 8.98 -18.22
N GLY A 506 -13.65 9.68 -18.67
CA GLY A 506 -13.60 10.74 -19.66
C GLY A 506 -12.95 10.28 -20.98
N ALA A 507 -12.38 11.21 -21.75
CA ALA A 507 -11.63 10.86 -22.96
C ALA A 507 -10.33 10.07 -22.67
N SER A 508 -9.83 10.10 -21.43
CA SER A 508 -8.50 9.61 -21.08
C SER A 508 -8.35 8.08 -21.17
N ARG A 509 -9.41 7.32 -20.83
CA ARG A 509 -9.49 5.85 -20.89
C ARG A 509 -9.04 5.26 -22.24
N LEU A 510 -9.38 5.92 -23.35
CA LEU A 510 -9.03 5.52 -24.72
C LEU A 510 -7.52 5.60 -25.03
N SER A 511 -6.72 6.17 -24.13
CA SER A 511 -5.26 6.27 -24.26
C SER A 511 -4.51 5.03 -23.75
N TYR A 512 -5.18 4.18 -22.96
CA TYR A 512 -4.57 3.10 -22.20
C TYR A 512 -5.26 1.76 -22.43
N TYR A 513 -4.53 0.67 -22.19
CA TYR A 513 -5.07 -0.68 -22.07
C TYR A 513 -5.29 -0.97 -20.58
N HIS A 514 -6.49 -1.44 -20.24
CA HIS A 514 -6.90 -1.74 -18.87
C HIS A 514 -8.10 -2.69 -18.88
N HIS A 515 -8.44 -3.20 -17.70
CA HIS A 515 -9.80 -3.69 -17.46
C HIS A 515 -10.72 -2.47 -17.35
N VAL A 516 -11.79 -2.42 -18.14
CA VAL A 516 -12.84 -1.40 -18.00
C VAL A 516 -13.62 -1.72 -16.73
N LEU A 517 -13.82 -0.72 -15.88
CA LEU A 517 -14.54 -0.82 -14.62
C LEU A 517 -15.89 -0.07 -14.70
N GLY A 518 -16.82 -0.49 -13.85
CA GLY A 518 -18.15 0.11 -13.71
C GLY A 518 -19.15 -0.31 -14.79
N SER A 519 -20.40 0.08 -14.57
CA SER A 519 -21.48 0.00 -15.55
C SER A 519 -22.59 1.01 -15.26
N THR A 520 -23.59 1.07 -16.13
CA THR A 520 -24.77 1.95 -16.03
C THR A 520 -25.61 1.81 -14.74
N THR A 521 -25.33 0.79 -13.91
CA THR A 521 -26.08 0.48 -12.69
C THR A 521 -25.24 0.68 -11.41
N TYR A 522 -23.91 0.56 -11.49
CA TYR A 522 -22.99 0.72 -10.36
C TYR A 522 -21.62 1.20 -10.83
N GLU A 523 -21.09 2.22 -10.15
CA GLU A 523 -19.80 2.85 -10.43
C GLU A 523 -18.62 2.02 -9.87
N GLY A 524 -17.47 2.01 -10.54
CA GLY A 524 -16.36 1.09 -10.29
C GLY A 524 -15.61 1.17 -8.96
N ASP A 525 -15.94 2.10 -8.05
CA ASP A 525 -15.07 2.51 -6.95
C ASP A 525 -15.68 2.44 -5.54
N PHE A 526 -16.89 1.88 -5.38
CA PHE A 526 -17.53 1.80 -4.07
C PHE A 526 -16.84 0.80 -3.13
N ALA A 527 -16.39 1.27 -1.97
CA ALA A 527 -15.88 0.43 -0.89
C ALA A 527 -17.04 -0.17 -0.05
N PRO A 528 -17.11 -1.50 0.12
CA PRO A 528 -18.30 -2.17 0.65
C PRO A 528 -18.52 -1.89 2.14
N ALA A 529 -19.71 -1.38 2.49
CA ALA A 529 -20.06 -1.01 3.87
C ALA A 529 -19.95 -2.19 4.87
N ALA A 530 -20.21 -3.42 4.42
CA ALA A 530 -19.93 -4.66 5.14
C ALA A 530 -19.13 -5.64 4.29
N SER A 531 -18.26 -6.43 4.92
CA SER A 531 -17.36 -7.37 4.24
C SER A 531 -18.05 -8.53 3.51
N SER A 532 -19.38 -8.66 3.63
CA SER A 532 -20.26 -9.60 2.92
C SER A 532 -20.92 -9.02 1.66
N GLN A 533 -20.55 -7.80 1.25
CA GLN A 533 -21.14 -7.07 0.11
C GLN A 533 -20.17 -6.95 -1.09
N TYR A 534 -19.15 -7.81 -1.18
CA TYR A 534 -18.23 -7.77 -2.32
C TYR A 534 -18.90 -8.26 -3.61
N PRO A 535 -18.63 -7.64 -4.77
CA PRO A 535 -19.22 -8.03 -6.05
C PRO A 535 -18.72 -9.42 -6.47
N THR A 536 -19.65 -10.23 -7.00
CA THR A 536 -19.40 -11.61 -7.47
C THR A 536 -19.49 -11.79 -8.98
N THR A 537 -19.77 -10.70 -9.71
CA THR A 537 -19.84 -10.65 -11.17
C THR A 537 -18.45 -10.77 -11.82
N VAL A 538 -18.43 -11.36 -13.02
CA VAL A 538 -17.23 -11.60 -13.86
C VAL A 538 -17.35 -10.96 -15.24
N THR A 539 -18.30 -10.05 -15.41
CA THR A 539 -18.62 -9.36 -16.68
C THR A 539 -18.80 -7.85 -16.49
N ASP A 540 -19.45 -7.47 -15.40
CA ASP A 540 -19.37 -6.14 -14.79
C ASP A 540 -18.36 -6.23 -13.61
N VAL A 541 -17.43 -5.29 -13.48
CA VAL A 541 -16.31 -5.38 -12.53
C VAL A 541 -15.91 -4.02 -11.97
N TYR A 542 -15.40 -4.03 -10.74
CA TYR A 542 -15.11 -2.86 -9.92
C TYR A 542 -13.69 -2.97 -9.36
N CYS A 543 -13.12 -1.91 -8.76
CA CYS A 543 -11.87 -1.97 -7.99
C CYS A 543 -11.90 -3.15 -6.99
N VAL A 544 -13.01 -3.27 -6.26
CA VAL A 544 -13.27 -4.35 -5.29
C VAL A 544 -13.71 -5.69 -5.91
N SER A 545 -13.78 -5.83 -7.24
CA SER A 545 -13.76 -7.15 -7.89
C SER A 545 -12.38 -7.81 -7.74
N CYS A 546 -11.30 -7.01 -7.74
CA CYS A 546 -9.93 -7.49 -7.64
C CYS A 546 -9.33 -7.30 -6.23
N HIS A 547 -9.57 -6.14 -5.63
CA HIS A 547 -8.99 -5.73 -4.37
C HIS A 547 -9.90 -6.00 -3.17
N VAL A 548 -9.28 -6.08 -2.00
CA VAL A 548 -9.97 -5.90 -0.71
C VAL A 548 -9.82 -4.46 -0.24
N ASP A 549 -10.78 -4.01 0.56
CA ASP A 549 -10.77 -2.71 1.24
C ASP A 549 -9.72 -2.68 2.39
N HIS A 550 -9.28 -1.48 2.75
CA HIS A 550 -8.20 -1.21 3.70
C HIS A 550 -8.45 -1.81 5.09
N ASP A 551 -9.70 -1.97 5.50
CA ASP A 551 -10.07 -2.61 6.78
C ASP A 551 -9.64 -4.09 6.86
N LEU A 552 -9.45 -4.77 5.72
CA LEU A 552 -8.97 -6.15 5.65
C LEU A 552 -7.45 -6.28 5.48
N PHE A 553 -6.74 -5.29 4.94
CA PHE A 553 -5.32 -5.44 4.56
C PHE A 553 -4.33 -4.45 5.19
N ASN A 554 -4.74 -3.40 5.91
CA ASN A 554 -3.82 -2.40 6.48
C ASN A 554 -2.70 -2.98 7.38
N SER A 555 -2.95 -4.13 8.03
CA SER A 555 -1.98 -4.84 8.88
C SER A 555 -0.95 -5.69 8.10
N ASN A 556 -1.20 -5.96 6.82
CA ASN A 556 -0.33 -6.67 5.90
C ASN A 556 -0.55 -6.09 4.50
N LYS A 557 0.16 -4.99 4.18
CA LYS A 557 -0.12 -4.19 2.96
C LYS A 557 0.04 -4.94 1.64
N GLY A 558 0.76 -6.06 1.65
CA GLY A 558 0.87 -6.94 0.48
C GLY A 558 -0.39 -7.78 0.23
N ALA A 559 -1.29 -7.90 1.22
CA ALA A 559 -2.50 -8.73 1.14
C ALA A 559 -3.73 -8.00 0.53
N ASN A 560 -3.50 -7.05 -0.38
CA ASN A 560 -4.53 -6.16 -0.92
C ASN A 560 -5.40 -6.77 -2.04
N LEU A 561 -5.26 -8.07 -2.34
CA LEU A 561 -6.07 -8.78 -3.34
C LEU A 561 -7.15 -9.66 -2.69
N ARG A 562 -8.22 -9.95 -3.44
CA ARG A 562 -9.19 -11.01 -3.10
C ARG A 562 -8.66 -12.39 -3.51
N THR A 563 -8.99 -13.42 -2.72
CA THR A 563 -8.71 -14.82 -3.07
C THR A 563 -9.44 -15.31 -4.32
N THR A 564 -10.63 -14.76 -4.60
CA THR A 564 -11.44 -15.03 -5.79
C THR A 564 -12.51 -13.96 -5.97
N VAL A 565 -12.84 -13.63 -7.22
CA VAL A 565 -13.95 -12.72 -7.55
C VAL A 565 -15.31 -13.31 -7.16
N ALA A 566 -15.46 -14.64 -7.10
CA ALA A 566 -16.77 -15.28 -6.93
C ALA A 566 -17.30 -15.28 -5.48
N SER A 567 -16.50 -14.86 -4.49
CA SER A 567 -16.92 -14.85 -3.08
C SER A 567 -17.51 -13.51 -2.67
N ALA A 568 -18.78 -13.49 -2.24
CA ALA A 568 -19.42 -12.29 -1.68
C ALA A 568 -18.76 -11.79 -0.38
N SER A 569 -17.97 -12.66 0.28
CA SER A 569 -17.11 -12.27 1.40
C SER A 569 -15.69 -11.97 0.91
N GLY A 570 -15.18 -10.78 1.21
CA GLY A 570 -13.80 -10.39 0.92
C GLY A 570 -12.81 -11.13 1.84
N THR A 571 -11.82 -11.80 1.26
CA THR A 571 -10.68 -12.38 2.00
C THR A 571 -9.39 -11.84 1.41
N ALA A 572 -8.63 -11.15 2.24
CA ALA A 572 -7.32 -10.58 1.91
C ALA A 572 -6.30 -11.70 1.60
N THR A 573 -5.60 -11.58 0.47
CA THR A 573 -4.48 -12.46 0.10
C THR A 573 -3.36 -11.67 -0.55
N ASN A 574 -2.13 -12.12 -0.35
CA ASN A 574 -0.93 -11.49 -0.91
C ASN A 574 -0.38 -12.20 -2.15
N THR A 575 -1.22 -12.97 -2.86
CA THR A 575 -0.88 -13.64 -4.11
C THR A 575 -2.01 -13.48 -5.12
N ASP A 576 -1.66 -13.28 -6.39
CA ASP A 576 -2.61 -13.11 -7.50
C ASP A 576 -3.16 -14.45 -8.04
N PHE A 577 -2.36 -15.51 -7.90
CA PHE A 577 -2.68 -16.89 -8.21
C PHE A 577 -2.79 -17.74 -6.93
N ILE A 578 -3.70 -18.71 -6.94
CA ILE A 578 -3.82 -19.76 -5.92
C ILE A 578 -3.98 -21.10 -6.68
N ALA A 579 -3.26 -22.15 -6.28
CA ALA A 579 -3.36 -23.44 -6.94
C ALA A 579 -4.70 -24.14 -6.63
N PRO A 580 -5.42 -24.70 -7.64
CA PRO A 580 -6.63 -25.49 -7.40
C PRO A 580 -6.44 -26.60 -6.37
N GLY A 581 -7.46 -26.83 -5.54
CA GLY A 581 -7.41 -27.78 -4.42
C GLY A 581 -6.91 -27.17 -3.11
N THR A 582 -6.38 -25.94 -3.13
CA THR A 582 -6.21 -25.10 -1.93
C THR A 582 -7.56 -24.52 -1.50
N ALA A 583 -7.68 -24.02 -0.26
CA ALA A 583 -8.89 -23.33 0.18
C ALA A 583 -9.08 -21.99 -0.56
N GLY A 584 -10.15 -21.89 -1.35
CA GLY A 584 -10.41 -20.77 -2.26
C GLY A 584 -10.17 -21.13 -3.74
N ALA A 585 -10.87 -20.45 -4.64
CA ALA A 585 -10.72 -20.65 -6.09
C ALA A 585 -9.35 -20.09 -6.58
N PRO A 586 -8.98 -20.16 -7.89
CA PRO A 586 -7.59 -20.18 -8.32
C PRO A 586 -6.84 -18.81 -8.33
N GLY A 587 -7.12 -17.94 -7.37
CA GLY A 587 -6.66 -16.55 -7.33
C GLY A 587 -7.54 -15.64 -8.17
N VAL A 588 -7.43 -14.33 -7.92
CA VAL A 588 -8.24 -13.30 -8.57
C VAL A 588 -8.15 -13.38 -10.10
N CYS A 589 -6.94 -13.42 -10.67
CA CYS A 589 -6.75 -13.35 -12.12
C CYS A 589 -7.41 -14.53 -12.84
N VAL A 590 -7.12 -15.76 -12.40
CA VAL A 590 -7.64 -16.98 -13.06
C VAL A 590 -9.13 -17.20 -12.75
N SER A 591 -9.68 -16.62 -11.67
CA SER A 591 -11.12 -16.67 -11.43
C SER A 591 -11.92 -15.98 -12.55
N CYS A 592 -11.43 -14.84 -13.08
CA CYS A 592 -12.00 -14.19 -14.27
C CYS A 592 -11.57 -14.86 -15.58
N HIS A 593 -10.28 -15.21 -15.72
CA HIS A 593 -9.69 -15.76 -16.95
C HIS A 593 -9.90 -17.26 -17.19
N SER A 594 -10.63 -17.95 -16.33
CA SER A 594 -10.98 -19.38 -16.51
C SER A 594 -11.73 -19.68 -17.82
N VAL A 595 -12.42 -18.68 -18.40
CA VAL A 595 -13.16 -18.77 -19.67
C VAL A 595 -12.94 -17.48 -20.45
N ALA A 596 -12.80 -17.58 -21.77
CA ALA A 596 -12.69 -16.42 -22.65
C ALA A 596 -13.96 -15.56 -22.59
N ARG A 597 -13.79 -14.23 -22.43
CA ARG A 597 -14.87 -13.24 -22.33
C ARG A 597 -14.80 -12.28 -23.50
N VAL A 598 -15.93 -11.73 -23.92
CA VAL A 598 -15.97 -10.62 -24.89
C VAL A 598 -15.36 -9.38 -24.21
N LYS A 599 -14.44 -8.68 -24.89
CA LYS A 599 -13.84 -7.44 -24.40
C LYS A 599 -14.79 -6.25 -24.57
N GLN A 600 -14.90 -5.44 -23.52
CA GLN A 600 -15.37 -4.06 -23.63
C GLN A 600 -14.28 -3.26 -24.38
N ASN A 601 -14.48 -3.06 -25.69
CA ASN A 601 -13.53 -2.40 -26.60
C ASN A 601 -13.92 -0.94 -26.93
N ALA A 602 -14.98 -0.39 -26.33
CA ALA A 602 -15.47 0.97 -26.58
C ALA A 602 -14.87 1.99 -25.59
N ASP A 603 -14.51 1.55 -24.39
CA ASP A 603 -14.06 2.39 -23.28
C ASP A 603 -12.62 2.11 -22.84
N GLN A 604 -11.84 1.44 -23.69
CA GLN A 604 -10.38 1.30 -23.57
C GLN A 604 -9.71 1.51 -24.94
N LYS A 605 -8.38 1.63 -24.96
CA LYS A 605 -7.59 1.60 -26.21
C LYS A 605 -7.76 0.25 -26.92
N SER A 606 -8.12 0.27 -28.20
CA SER A 606 -8.35 -0.98 -28.94
C SER A 606 -7.08 -1.82 -29.08
N SER A 607 -7.20 -3.10 -28.73
CA SER A 607 -6.15 -4.12 -28.86
C SER A 607 -6.31 -4.98 -30.13
N GLY A 608 -7.35 -4.73 -30.94
CA GLY A 608 -7.61 -5.49 -32.18
C GLY A 608 -7.91 -6.98 -31.94
N THR A 609 -8.50 -7.30 -30.78
CA THR A 609 -8.96 -8.63 -30.34
C THR A 609 -10.38 -8.52 -29.78
N THR A 610 -11.24 -9.47 -30.08
CA THR A 610 -12.63 -9.50 -29.57
C THR A 610 -12.70 -10.15 -28.18
N TYR A 611 -11.82 -11.10 -27.89
CA TYR A 611 -11.89 -11.93 -26.69
C TYR A 611 -10.70 -11.77 -25.74
N THR A 612 -10.90 -12.09 -24.46
CA THR A 612 -9.82 -12.34 -23.50
C THR A 612 -9.21 -13.74 -23.72
N VAL A 613 -7.95 -13.92 -23.29
CA VAL A 613 -7.31 -15.24 -23.22
C VAL A 613 -7.91 -16.06 -22.08
N SER A 614 -8.11 -17.37 -22.30
CA SER A 614 -8.51 -18.32 -21.28
C SER A 614 -7.32 -19.07 -20.69
N VAL A 615 -7.34 -19.29 -19.37
CA VAL A 615 -6.27 -19.95 -18.60
C VAL A 615 -6.87 -21.11 -17.81
N ASP A 616 -6.45 -22.34 -18.11
CA ASP A 616 -6.70 -23.49 -17.24
C ASP A 616 -5.83 -23.38 -15.99
N ALA A 617 -6.47 -23.26 -14.83
CA ALA A 617 -5.81 -23.18 -13.53
C ALA A 617 -4.97 -24.43 -13.19
N THR A 618 -5.35 -25.60 -13.70
CA THR A 618 -4.63 -26.87 -13.47
C THR A 618 -3.38 -26.94 -14.34
N GLY A 619 -3.52 -26.58 -15.62
CA GLY A 619 -2.44 -26.36 -16.56
C GLY A 619 -1.42 -25.35 -16.03
N TYR A 620 -1.87 -24.21 -15.52
CA TYR A 620 -1.00 -23.19 -14.93
C TYR A 620 -0.32 -23.67 -13.65
N ALA A 621 -1.05 -24.29 -12.72
CA ALA A 621 -0.45 -24.87 -11.51
C ALA A 621 0.69 -25.87 -11.81
N ALA A 622 0.64 -26.53 -12.98
CA ALA A 622 1.67 -27.45 -13.47
C ALA A 622 2.66 -26.82 -14.49
N SER A 623 2.51 -25.56 -14.89
CA SER A 623 3.39 -24.85 -15.83
C SER A 623 4.77 -24.58 -15.21
N GLN A 624 5.83 -24.51 -16.02
CA GLN A 624 7.15 -24.06 -15.54
C GLN A 624 7.21 -22.55 -15.29
N HIS A 625 6.27 -21.77 -15.85
CA HIS A 625 6.17 -20.34 -15.60
C HIS A 625 5.41 -19.99 -14.31
N ARG A 626 4.90 -20.99 -13.57
CA ARG A 626 4.20 -20.79 -12.29
C ARG A 626 5.20 -20.81 -11.14
N TYR A 627 5.68 -19.61 -10.82
CA TYR A 627 6.60 -19.31 -9.72
C TYR A 627 6.41 -17.86 -9.29
N THR A 628 6.72 -17.57 -8.03
CA THR A 628 6.49 -16.25 -7.44
C THR A 628 7.70 -15.33 -7.59
N ALA A 629 7.56 -14.21 -8.29
CA ALA A 629 8.39 -13.03 -8.03
C ALA A 629 7.84 -12.32 -6.78
N THR A 630 8.69 -11.97 -5.82
CA THR A 630 8.25 -11.35 -4.55
C THR A 630 8.61 -9.85 -4.55
N ALA A 631 7.63 -9.02 -4.21
CA ALA A 631 7.76 -7.59 -3.95
C ALA A 631 7.40 -7.28 -2.49
N THR A 632 7.66 -6.06 -2.01
CA THR A 632 7.23 -5.61 -0.68
C THR A 632 6.55 -4.25 -0.72
N PHE A 633 5.38 -4.15 -0.07
CA PHE A 633 4.63 -2.92 0.18
C PHE A 633 4.90 -2.46 1.62
N THR A 634 5.75 -1.45 1.84
CA THR A 634 6.18 -1.04 3.21
C THR A 634 6.56 -2.25 4.10
N ALA A 635 7.51 -3.07 3.63
CA ALA A 635 7.94 -4.34 4.25
C ALA A 635 6.90 -5.48 4.34
N SER A 636 5.64 -5.29 3.91
CA SER A 636 4.66 -6.38 3.78
C SER A 636 4.84 -7.11 2.45
N PRO A 637 5.10 -8.43 2.41
CA PRO A 637 5.42 -9.14 1.17
C PRO A 637 4.19 -9.37 0.28
N PHE A 638 4.36 -9.18 -1.02
CA PHE A 638 3.42 -9.52 -2.09
C PHE A 638 4.05 -10.54 -3.05
N ARG A 639 3.26 -11.49 -3.53
CA ARG A 639 3.66 -12.67 -4.31
C ARG A 639 3.04 -12.60 -5.71
N ALA A 640 3.78 -12.03 -6.65
CA ALA A 640 3.38 -11.95 -8.05
C ALA A 640 3.65 -13.27 -8.77
N ASP A 641 2.61 -13.93 -9.29
CA ASP A 641 2.72 -15.10 -10.17
C ASP A 641 2.08 -14.79 -11.54
N CYS A 642 0.87 -14.23 -11.56
CA CYS A 642 0.27 -13.66 -12.78
C CYS A 642 0.91 -12.32 -13.15
N VAL A 643 1.00 -11.36 -12.23
CA VAL A 643 1.41 -9.97 -12.55
C VAL A 643 2.91 -9.78 -12.78
N LYS A 644 3.73 -10.82 -12.52
CA LYS A 644 5.12 -10.87 -13.02
C LYS A 644 5.17 -11.04 -14.56
N CYS A 645 4.11 -11.56 -15.16
CA CYS A 645 3.91 -11.66 -16.61
C CYS A 645 2.81 -10.71 -17.10
N HIS A 646 2.13 -10.00 -16.20
CA HIS A 646 1.07 -9.03 -16.50
C HIS A 646 1.25 -7.77 -15.67
N ASN A 647 2.11 -6.85 -16.14
CA ASN A 647 2.48 -5.65 -15.41
C ASN A 647 2.11 -4.36 -16.16
N ASP A 648 1.56 -3.38 -15.46
CA ASP A 648 1.19 -2.08 -15.98
C ASP A 648 2.39 -1.11 -16.11
N THR A 649 2.16 0.07 -16.70
CA THR A 649 3.22 1.05 -16.99
C THR A 649 3.19 2.26 -16.06
N MET A 650 2.51 2.19 -14.91
CA MET A 650 2.39 3.29 -13.96
C MET A 650 3.53 3.28 -12.93
N GLN A 651 4.07 4.45 -12.62
CA GLN A 651 5.05 4.60 -11.54
C GLN A 651 4.46 4.18 -10.20
N LYS A 652 5.17 3.31 -9.46
CA LYS A 652 4.81 2.88 -8.11
C LYS A 652 5.59 3.70 -7.07
N GLN A 653 4.92 4.11 -5.99
CA GLN A 653 5.51 4.95 -4.92
C GLN A 653 5.74 4.22 -3.59
N TYR A 654 5.27 2.97 -3.45
CA TYR A 654 5.22 2.26 -2.17
C TYR A 654 5.63 0.77 -2.25
N GLN A 655 6.09 0.33 -3.42
CA GLN A 655 6.65 -1.00 -3.66
C GLN A 655 8.16 -0.88 -3.86
N ASP A 656 8.95 -1.66 -3.12
CA ASP A 656 10.36 -1.97 -3.41
C ASP A 656 11.30 -0.78 -3.76
N GLU A 657 10.99 0.41 -3.24
CA GLU A 657 11.89 1.58 -3.33
C GLU A 657 13.25 1.26 -2.67
N GLY A 658 14.30 1.17 -3.49
CA GLY A 658 15.65 0.78 -3.05
C GLY A 658 15.98 -0.71 -3.15
N SER A 659 15.10 -1.54 -3.71
CA SER A 659 15.39 -2.96 -4.00
C SER A 659 16.60 -3.11 -4.96
N PRO A 660 17.47 -4.14 -4.79
CA PRO A 660 18.53 -4.44 -5.76
C PRO A 660 18.02 -4.80 -7.16
N LEU A 661 16.75 -5.20 -7.28
CA LEU A 661 16.05 -5.42 -8.56
C LEU A 661 15.43 -4.12 -9.12
N GLY A 662 15.36 -3.05 -8.32
CA GLY A 662 14.73 -1.79 -8.68
C GLY A 662 13.29 -1.96 -9.15
N THR A 663 12.94 -1.26 -10.24
CA THR A 663 11.61 -1.33 -10.88
C THR A 663 11.28 -2.69 -11.52
N LEU A 664 12.20 -3.66 -11.51
CA LEU A 664 11.87 -5.05 -11.89
C LEU A 664 11.02 -5.76 -10.82
N ALA A 665 11.01 -5.29 -9.57
CA ALA A 665 10.22 -5.87 -8.48
C ALA A 665 8.94 -5.07 -8.15
N THR A 666 8.52 -4.15 -9.03
CA THR A 666 7.28 -3.38 -8.86
C THR A 666 6.20 -3.90 -9.82
N PHE A 667 5.03 -4.28 -9.32
CA PHE A 667 3.98 -4.99 -10.07
C PHE A 667 2.56 -4.41 -9.88
N GLY A 668 1.74 -4.39 -10.94
CA GLY A 668 0.31 -4.04 -10.90
C GLY A 668 -0.41 -4.24 -12.24
N VAL A 669 -1.75 -4.14 -12.28
CA VAL A 669 -2.58 -4.38 -13.49
C VAL A 669 -3.61 -3.26 -13.73
N HIS A 670 -3.17 -2.01 -13.66
CA HIS A 670 -4.01 -0.81 -13.79
C HIS A 670 -4.02 -0.30 -15.25
N LEU A 671 -3.39 0.86 -15.52
CA LEU A 671 -3.30 1.48 -16.84
C LEU A 671 -1.96 1.14 -17.54
N SER A 672 -2.03 0.54 -18.73
CA SER A 672 -0.84 0.19 -19.52
C SER A 672 -0.79 0.92 -20.87
N ALA A 673 0.41 1.28 -21.31
CA ALA A 673 0.64 1.72 -22.69
C ALA A 673 0.58 0.56 -23.72
N GLU A 674 0.67 -0.70 -23.27
CA GLU A 674 0.83 -1.91 -24.08
C GLU A 674 -0.37 -2.89 -24.05
N ALA A 675 -0.74 -3.45 -25.20
CA ALA A 675 -1.97 -4.23 -25.41
C ALA A 675 -1.97 -5.63 -24.79
N ARG A 676 -0.79 -6.22 -24.58
CA ARG A 676 -0.61 -7.55 -23.96
C ARG A 676 -0.06 -7.46 -22.53
N ILE A 677 0.10 -6.23 -22.01
CA ILE A 677 0.45 -5.84 -20.64
C ILE A 677 1.63 -6.65 -20.10
N LEU A 678 2.86 -6.21 -20.36
CA LEU A 678 4.07 -6.88 -19.88
C LEU A 678 5.10 -5.92 -19.30
N ALA A 679 5.85 -6.40 -18.28
CA ALA A 679 6.86 -5.61 -17.62
C ALA A 679 7.99 -5.23 -18.60
N SER A 680 8.47 -3.98 -18.52
CA SER A 680 9.58 -3.49 -19.36
C SER A 680 10.86 -4.31 -19.24
N LEU A 681 11.03 -5.02 -18.12
CA LEU A 681 12.17 -5.88 -17.81
C LEU A 681 13.53 -5.22 -18.07
N GLY A 682 13.63 -3.91 -17.82
CA GLY A 682 14.85 -3.12 -18.02
C GLY A 682 15.18 -2.83 -19.49
N GLY A 683 14.23 -3.01 -20.41
CA GLY A 683 14.28 -2.53 -21.79
C GLY A 683 13.29 -1.38 -22.05
N ALA A 684 13.35 -0.80 -23.24
CA ALA A 684 12.29 0.10 -23.73
C ALA A 684 11.03 -0.71 -24.07
N ILE A 685 9.85 -0.16 -23.76
CA ILE A 685 8.55 -0.78 -24.08
C ILE A 685 8.18 -0.41 -25.53
N SER A 686 7.98 -1.42 -26.37
CA SER A 686 7.25 -1.29 -27.64
C SER A 686 5.87 -1.90 -27.48
N ASN A 687 4.85 -1.35 -28.15
CA ASN A 687 3.51 -1.95 -28.18
C ASN A 687 3.25 -2.60 -29.54
N PRO A 688 3.08 -3.94 -29.60
CA PRO A 688 3.27 -4.93 -28.54
C PRO A 688 4.75 -5.29 -28.29
N TYR A 689 5.04 -6.05 -27.22
CA TYR A 689 6.39 -6.48 -26.85
C TYR A 689 6.72 -7.92 -27.31
N GLU A 690 5.72 -8.79 -27.45
CA GLU A 690 5.80 -10.10 -28.13
C GLU A 690 7.04 -10.93 -27.72
N GLU A 691 7.85 -11.43 -28.66
CA GLU A 691 9.01 -12.28 -28.36
C GLU A 691 10.06 -11.59 -27.48
N GLN A 692 10.10 -10.25 -27.46
CA GLN A 692 11.10 -9.48 -26.71
C GLN A 692 10.99 -9.75 -25.21
N PHE A 693 9.79 -10.05 -24.71
CA PHE A 693 9.57 -10.55 -23.35
C PHE A 693 10.23 -11.92 -23.16
N CYS A 694 9.87 -12.90 -23.99
CA CYS A 694 10.38 -14.26 -23.90
C CYS A 694 11.93 -14.28 -23.88
N TYR A 695 12.57 -13.47 -24.73
CA TYR A 695 14.02 -13.38 -24.78
C TYR A 695 14.68 -12.77 -23.53
N LYS A 696 13.96 -12.09 -22.62
CA LYS A 696 14.56 -11.64 -21.35
C LYS A 696 14.94 -12.80 -20.42
N CYS A 697 14.30 -13.96 -20.59
CA CYS A 697 14.60 -15.20 -19.87
C CYS A 697 15.15 -16.32 -20.79
N HIS A 698 14.89 -16.25 -22.10
CA HIS A 698 15.31 -17.23 -23.10
C HIS A 698 16.47 -16.76 -24.00
N SER A 699 17.36 -15.92 -23.46
CA SER A 699 18.64 -15.55 -24.06
C SER A 699 19.79 -15.73 -23.08
N ARG A 700 21.02 -15.84 -23.60
CA ARG A 700 22.25 -15.90 -22.80
C ARG A 700 22.67 -14.50 -22.39
N ALA A 701 23.41 -14.39 -21.27
CA ALA A 701 24.04 -13.13 -20.86
C ALA A 701 25.00 -12.53 -21.92
N SER A 702 25.51 -13.35 -22.84
CA SER A 702 26.31 -12.95 -24.00
C SER A 702 25.51 -12.37 -25.18
N ASP A 703 24.20 -12.55 -25.19
CA ASP A 703 23.33 -12.18 -26.31
C ASP A 703 22.86 -10.73 -26.14
N GLY A 704 22.53 -10.03 -27.24
CA GLY A 704 22.08 -8.63 -27.18
C GLY A 704 20.83 -8.40 -26.32
N GLN A 705 20.03 -9.43 -26.06
CA GLN A 705 18.87 -9.39 -25.16
C GLN A 705 19.22 -9.67 -23.69
N GLY A 706 20.36 -10.32 -23.44
CA GLY A 706 20.85 -10.73 -22.12
C GLY A 706 22.07 -9.94 -21.62
N ALA A 707 22.59 -8.97 -22.38
CA ALA A 707 23.76 -8.16 -21.99
C ALA A 707 23.58 -7.28 -20.73
N THR A 708 22.40 -7.29 -20.10
CA THR A 708 22.06 -6.56 -18.85
C THR A 708 22.15 -7.44 -17.59
N TRP A 709 22.88 -8.56 -17.66
CA TRP A 709 23.00 -9.55 -16.60
C TRP A 709 24.36 -9.53 -15.89
N THR A 710 24.36 -9.67 -14.56
CA THR A 710 25.56 -9.67 -13.71
C THR A 710 26.04 -11.06 -13.29
N ALA A 711 25.34 -12.13 -13.67
CA ALA A 711 25.66 -13.51 -13.30
C ALA A 711 25.45 -14.50 -14.46
N SER A 712 25.96 -15.72 -14.30
CA SER A 712 25.89 -16.81 -15.28
C SER A 712 24.46 -17.27 -15.61
N TYR A 713 24.33 -18.12 -16.64
CA TYR A 713 23.09 -18.63 -17.28
C TYR A 713 22.06 -19.40 -16.40
N GLN A 714 22.02 -19.18 -15.10
CA GLN A 714 21.40 -20.07 -14.11
C GLN A 714 19.98 -19.68 -13.69
N TYR A 715 19.50 -18.46 -14.01
CA TYR A 715 18.22 -17.93 -13.51
C TYR A 715 17.39 -17.23 -14.60
N ASP A 716 16.18 -16.78 -14.26
CA ASP A 716 15.27 -15.94 -15.05
C ASP A 716 15.49 -14.43 -14.76
N ARG A 717 14.82 -13.54 -15.49
CA ARG A 717 15.04 -12.09 -15.38
C ARG A 717 14.71 -11.49 -14.00
N TYR A 718 13.87 -12.14 -13.20
CA TYR A 718 13.61 -11.75 -11.80
C TYR A 718 14.64 -12.32 -10.81
N GLY A 719 15.54 -13.21 -11.24
CA GLY A 719 16.55 -13.85 -10.39
C GLY A 719 16.00 -14.98 -9.51
N VAL A 720 14.88 -15.60 -9.90
CA VAL A 720 14.10 -16.53 -9.06
C VAL A 720 14.09 -17.95 -9.61
N ALA A 721 13.64 -18.15 -10.84
CA ALA A 721 13.44 -19.46 -11.45
C ALA A 721 14.72 -19.91 -12.17
N SER A 722 15.15 -21.15 -11.94
CA SER A 722 16.41 -21.64 -12.50
C SER A 722 16.31 -21.96 -14.00
N MET A 723 17.18 -21.36 -14.82
CA MET A 723 17.22 -21.58 -16.27
C MET A 723 18.32 -22.55 -16.68
N SER A 724 18.11 -23.25 -17.79
CA SER A 724 19.03 -24.27 -18.31
C SER A 724 19.73 -23.83 -19.59
N ALA A 725 20.90 -24.39 -19.88
CA ALA A 725 21.71 -24.04 -21.05
C ALA A 725 20.96 -24.15 -22.40
N THR A 726 20.01 -25.09 -22.51
CA THR A 726 19.14 -25.24 -23.70
C THR A 726 17.98 -24.25 -23.70
N SER A 727 17.49 -23.84 -22.53
CA SER A 727 16.43 -22.83 -22.39
C SER A 727 16.90 -21.42 -22.77
N VAL A 728 18.14 -21.05 -22.42
CA VAL A 728 18.73 -19.75 -22.78
C VAL A 728 19.29 -19.70 -24.21
N ALA A 729 19.47 -20.86 -24.87
CA ALA A 729 19.99 -20.92 -26.24
C ALA A 729 18.95 -20.53 -27.31
N VAL A 730 17.67 -20.42 -26.95
CA VAL A 730 16.56 -20.23 -27.91
C VAL A 730 16.70 -18.93 -28.71
N TYR A 731 17.05 -17.80 -28.09
CA TYR A 731 17.31 -16.54 -28.83
C TYR A 731 18.33 -16.72 -29.96
N GLY A 732 19.47 -17.37 -29.67
CA GLY A 732 20.53 -17.63 -30.64
C GLY A 732 20.08 -18.56 -31.78
N GLN A 733 19.20 -19.52 -31.50
CA GLN A 733 18.64 -20.41 -32.53
C GLN A 733 17.76 -19.66 -33.52
N MET A 734 16.96 -18.70 -33.05
CA MET A 734 16.12 -17.87 -33.93
C MET A 734 16.96 -16.99 -34.88
N GLN A 735 18.24 -16.72 -34.55
CA GLN A 735 19.15 -15.97 -35.42
C GLN A 735 19.72 -16.81 -36.58
N LEU A 736 19.66 -18.15 -36.53
CA LEU A 736 20.22 -19.02 -37.57
C LEU A 736 19.54 -18.83 -38.94
N SER A 737 20.27 -19.09 -40.03
CA SER A 737 19.85 -18.73 -41.39
C SER A 737 18.50 -19.31 -41.83
N TYR A 738 18.13 -20.49 -41.36
CA TYR A 738 16.85 -21.14 -41.63
C TYR A 738 16.14 -21.41 -40.30
N GLY A 739 14.86 -21.03 -40.16
CA GLY A 739 14.09 -21.22 -38.93
C GLY A 739 12.72 -20.59 -38.99
N HIS A 740 11.93 -20.76 -37.92
CA HIS A 740 10.68 -20.04 -37.73
C HIS A 740 11.01 -18.60 -37.28
N LYS A 741 10.90 -17.64 -38.21
CA LYS A 741 11.37 -16.26 -38.01
C LYS A 741 10.39 -15.41 -37.23
N VAL A 742 10.24 -15.75 -35.95
CA VAL A 742 9.29 -15.08 -35.03
C VAL A 742 9.50 -13.57 -34.94
N GLN A 743 10.75 -13.10 -34.92
CA GLN A 743 11.11 -11.67 -34.92
C GLN A 743 10.82 -10.92 -36.23
N SER A 744 10.34 -11.59 -37.29
CA SER A 744 9.95 -10.97 -38.56
C SER A 744 8.45 -10.62 -38.62
N TYR A 745 7.72 -10.86 -37.54
CA TYR A 745 6.31 -10.53 -37.37
C TYR A 745 6.15 -9.65 -36.14
N SER A 746 5.11 -8.80 -36.14
CA SER A 746 4.67 -8.11 -34.94
C SER A 746 3.23 -7.59 -35.10
N ALA A 747 2.50 -7.52 -33.99
CA ALA A 747 1.10 -7.11 -33.89
C ALA A 747 0.16 -7.98 -34.76
N LYS A 748 0.48 -9.27 -34.94
CA LYS A 748 -0.33 -10.21 -35.72
C LYS A 748 -1.09 -11.19 -34.83
N HIS A 749 -0.41 -11.89 -33.93
CA HIS A 749 -1.00 -12.92 -33.07
C HIS A 749 -2.19 -12.40 -32.27
N LYS A 750 -3.21 -13.25 -32.14
CA LYS A 750 -4.42 -13.01 -31.35
C LYS A 750 -4.46 -14.05 -30.23
N ALA A 751 -4.21 -13.59 -29.00
CA ALA A 751 -4.05 -14.46 -27.83
C ALA A 751 -5.29 -15.31 -27.44
N SER A 752 -6.42 -15.16 -28.14
CA SER A 752 -7.57 -16.06 -28.05
C SER A 752 -7.74 -16.82 -29.38
N PRO A 753 -7.82 -18.17 -29.36
CA PRO A 753 -8.13 -18.96 -30.56
C PRO A 753 -9.49 -18.63 -31.20
N SER A 754 -10.37 -17.93 -30.49
CA SER A 754 -11.63 -17.40 -31.03
C SER A 754 -11.44 -16.21 -31.99
N ASP A 755 -10.34 -15.46 -31.84
CA ASP A 755 -9.91 -14.43 -32.80
C ASP A 755 -8.92 -15.03 -33.83
N GLU A 756 -8.07 -15.98 -33.41
CA GLU A 756 -6.99 -16.55 -34.23
C GLU A 756 -7.40 -17.70 -35.17
N THR A 757 -8.38 -17.45 -36.02
CA THR A 757 -8.84 -18.45 -36.99
C THR A 757 -7.81 -18.70 -38.12
N THR A 758 -7.87 -19.86 -38.77
CA THR A 758 -7.12 -20.10 -40.03
C THR A 758 -7.48 -19.11 -41.13
N ALA A 759 -8.73 -18.65 -41.17
CA ALA A 759 -9.18 -17.58 -42.07
C ALA A 759 -8.54 -16.20 -41.74
N TYR A 760 -8.09 -15.98 -40.50
CA TYR A 760 -7.25 -14.84 -40.14
C TYR A 760 -5.78 -15.09 -40.50
N ILE A 761 -5.17 -16.18 -40.02
CA ILE A 761 -3.76 -16.50 -40.24
C ILE A 761 -3.42 -16.55 -41.73
N GLY A 762 -4.25 -17.22 -42.55
CA GLY A 762 -3.98 -17.50 -43.96
C GLY A 762 -3.95 -16.30 -44.92
N GLN A 763 -4.24 -15.07 -44.46
CA GLN A 763 -4.21 -13.88 -45.33
C GLN A 763 -2.80 -13.31 -45.44
N ALA A 764 -2.47 -12.70 -46.58
CA ALA A 764 -1.13 -12.13 -46.81
C ALA A 764 -0.70 -11.08 -45.76
N GLN A 765 -1.66 -10.33 -45.19
CA GLN A 765 -1.41 -9.26 -44.21
C GLN A 765 -1.29 -9.76 -42.76
N SER A 766 -1.66 -11.02 -42.51
CA SER A 766 -1.71 -11.66 -41.19
C SER A 766 -1.02 -13.04 -41.15
N LYS A 767 -0.30 -13.42 -42.21
CA LYS A 767 0.77 -14.42 -42.14
C LYS A 767 1.73 -14.04 -41.01
N HIS A 768 1.86 -14.93 -40.03
CA HIS A 768 2.85 -14.83 -38.97
C HIS A 768 3.22 -16.21 -38.43
N ILE A 769 4.25 -16.23 -37.59
CA ILE A 769 4.52 -17.25 -36.60
C ILE A 769 5.18 -16.52 -35.43
N GLU A 770 4.56 -16.48 -34.26
CA GLU A 770 5.07 -15.86 -33.02
C GLU A 770 5.44 -16.96 -31.99
N CYS A 771 6.13 -16.64 -30.90
CA CYS A 771 6.45 -17.63 -29.86
C CYS A 771 5.18 -18.24 -29.23
N ALA A 772 4.11 -17.45 -29.14
CA ALA A 772 2.81 -17.86 -28.62
C ALA A 772 1.99 -18.76 -29.58
N ASP A 773 2.29 -18.75 -30.90
CA ASP A 773 1.69 -19.70 -31.85
C ASP A 773 2.09 -21.14 -31.56
N CYS A 774 3.28 -21.34 -30.99
CA CYS A 774 3.88 -22.63 -30.72
C CYS A 774 3.81 -23.05 -29.24
N HIS A 775 3.88 -22.10 -28.31
CA HIS A 775 3.93 -22.38 -26.88
C HIS A 775 2.85 -21.60 -26.13
N ASN A 776 1.98 -22.30 -25.39
CA ASN A 776 1.11 -21.63 -24.44
C ASN A 776 1.91 -21.29 -23.17
N PRO A 777 2.20 -20.01 -22.87
CA PRO A 777 3.00 -19.64 -21.69
C PRO A 777 2.32 -20.07 -20.38
N HIS A 778 0.99 -20.21 -20.37
CA HIS A 778 0.22 -20.64 -19.21
C HIS A 778 0.24 -22.16 -18.97
N ALA A 779 0.87 -22.97 -19.83
CA ALA A 779 0.84 -24.42 -19.69
C ALA A 779 2.16 -25.14 -20.05
N ALA A 780 3.08 -24.48 -20.76
CA ALA A 780 4.35 -25.05 -21.20
C ALA A 780 5.19 -25.65 -20.06
N LYS A 781 5.68 -26.88 -20.27
CA LYS A 781 6.40 -27.68 -19.28
C LYS A 781 7.78 -28.10 -19.78
N ARG A 782 8.70 -28.38 -18.86
CA ARG A 782 10.09 -28.75 -19.17
C ARG A 782 10.14 -30.18 -19.73
N GLY A 783 10.57 -30.32 -20.98
CA GLY A 783 10.86 -31.60 -21.62
C GLY A 783 10.57 -31.59 -23.13
N THR A 784 11.00 -32.64 -23.81
CA THR A 784 10.73 -32.90 -25.24
C THR A 784 9.73 -34.04 -25.40
N HIS A 785 9.37 -34.38 -26.63
CA HIS A 785 8.74 -35.67 -26.94
C HIS A 785 9.69 -36.84 -26.59
N THR A 786 9.14 -38.05 -26.60
CA THR A 786 9.93 -39.30 -26.56
C THR A 786 10.29 -39.69 -27.98
N ILE A 787 11.57 -39.95 -28.25
CA ILE A 787 12.04 -40.34 -29.58
C ILE A 787 11.66 -41.81 -29.84
N GLY A 788 10.84 -42.04 -30.87
CA GLY A 788 10.47 -43.38 -31.32
C GLY A 788 9.51 -44.14 -30.40
N GLY A 789 9.33 -45.43 -30.71
CA GLY A 789 8.36 -46.29 -30.03
C GLY A 789 6.91 -45.98 -30.39
N GLY A 790 5.97 -46.62 -29.67
CA GLY A 790 4.53 -46.61 -29.99
C GLY A 790 3.85 -45.24 -29.96
N ASN A 791 4.45 -44.30 -29.23
CA ASN A 791 3.94 -42.96 -28.95
C ASN A 791 4.93 -41.88 -29.40
N GLY A 792 5.88 -42.20 -30.30
CA GLY A 792 6.98 -41.33 -30.70
C GLY A 792 6.58 -40.06 -31.49
N ASN A 793 5.30 -39.91 -31.85
CA ASN A 793 4.71 -38.71 -32.43
C ASN A 793 3.92 -37.85 -31.42
N VAL A 794 3.78 -38.28 -30.16
CA VAL A 794 3.06 -37.53 -29.10
C VAL A 794 3.78 -36.22 -28.81
N ALA A 795 3.02 -35.14 -28.63
CA ALA A 795 3.54 -33.80 -28.41
C ALA A 795 4.37 -33.73 -27.11
N GLY A 796 5.53 -33.07 -27.19
CA GLY A 796 6.36 -32.81 -26.02
C GLY A 796 5.68 -31.89 -25.00
N PRO A 797 6.02 -31.96 -23.70
CA PRO A 797 5.38 -31.17 -22.65
C PRO A 797 5.60 -29.65 -22.81
N ALA A 798 6.57 -29.22 -23.60
CA ALA A 798 6.74 -27.82 -24.01
C ALA A 798 5.59 -27.28 -24.89
N LEU A 799 4.78 -28.16 -25.49
CA LEU A 799 3.62 -27.84 -26.33
C LEU A 799 2.27 -28.08 -25.60
N ALA A 800 2.28 -28.24 -24.28
CA ALA A 800 1.05 -28.45 -23.52
C ALA A 800 0.06 -27.28 -23.69
N SER A 801 -1.21 -27.60 -23.94
CA SER A 801 -2.33 -26.66 -24.10
C SER A 801 -2.13 -25.56 -25.16
N VAL A 802 -1.29 -25.78 -26.18
CA VAL A 802 -1.34 -25.01 -27.43
C VAL A 802 -2.33 -25.68 -28.39
N TRP A 803 -3.03 -24.86 -29.17
CA TRP A 803 -4.06 -25.33 -30.10
C TRP A 803 -3.47 -25.76 -31.46
N GLY A 804 -4.22 -26.55 -32.21
CA GLY A 804 -3.82 -27.02 -33.55
C GLY A 804 -4.95 -27.74 -34.28
N TYR A 805 -4.62 -28.54 -35.30
CA TYR A 805 -5.59 -29.34 -36.05
C TYR A 805 -5.27 -30.84 -36.00
N ALA A 806 -6.25 -31.65 -35.63
CA ALA A 806 -6.29 -33.05 -36.01
C ALA A 806 -6.66 -33.20 -37.49
N ILE A 807 -6.30 -34.34 -38.08
CA ILE A 807 -6.63 -34.69 -39.46
C ILE A 807 -7.17 -36.11 -39.51
N ASP A 808 -8.28 -36.29 -40.22
CA ASP A 808 -8.85 -37.59 -40.57
C ASP A 808 -8.26 -38.06 -41.92
N THR A 809 -7.48 -39.14 -41.88
CA THR A 809 -6.90 -39.79 -43.06
C THR A 809 -7.67 -41.05 -43.48
N SER A 810 -8.82 -41.35 -42.88
CA SER A 810 -9.59 -42.56 -43.17
C SER A 810 -10.25 -42.50 -44.55
N GLY A 811 -10.03 -43.55 -45.35
CA GLY A 811 -10.56 -43.63 -46.72
C GLY A 811 -9.99 -42.61 -47.70
N LEU A 812 -8.86 -41.94 -47.39
CA LEU A 812 -8.16 -41.12 -48.36
C LEU A 812 -7.39 -41.99 -49.36
N SER A 813 -7.59 -41.75 -50.65
CA SER A 813 -6.76 -42.32 -51.70
C SER A 813 -5.28 -41.94 -51.51
N ALA A 814 -4.38 -42.80 -52.01
CA ALA A 814 -2.96 -42.47 -52.10
C ALA A 814 -2.74 -41.17 -52.88
N TRP A 815 -1.70 -40.44 -52.50
CA TRP A 815 -1.24 -39.19 -53.14
C TRP A 815 -2.33 -38.14 -53.42
N THR A 816 -3.33 -38.08 -52.54
CA THR A 816 -4.46 -37.14 -52.60
C THR A 816 -4.38 -36.11 -51.46
N THR A 817 -4.54 -34.82 -51.80
CA THR A 817 -4.57 -33.72 -50.82
C THR A 817 -5.86 -33.77 -49.98
N PRO A 818 -5.78 -33.77 -48.64
CA PRO A 818 -6.97 -33.80 -47.78
C PRO A 818 -7.74 -32.46 -47.80
N THR A 819 -9.06 -32.52 -47.97
CA THR A 819 -9.95 -31.34 -47.98
C THR A 819 -10.11 -30.73 -46.59
N ALA A 820 -10.43 -29.44 -46.50
CA ALA A 820 -10.64 -28.72 -45.23
C ALA A 820 -11.63 -29.42 -44.27
N SER A 821 -12.64 -30.10 -44.81
CA SER A 821 -13.61 -30.91 -44.06
C SER A 821 -13.03 -32.13 -43.31
N ARG A 822 -11.77 -32.51 -43.57
CA ARG A 822 -11.06 -33.59 -42.85
C ARG A 822 -10.27 -33.09 -41.63
N TYR A 823 -10.29 -31.79 -41.34
CA TYR A 823 -9.56 -31.20 -40.23
C TYR A 823 -10.51 -30.79 -39.10
N SER A 824 -10.10 -31.02 -37.86
CA SER A 824 -10.84 -30.59 -36.67
C SER A 824 -9.93 -29.88 -35.68
N LEU A 825 -10.41 -28.77 -35.11
CA LEU A 825 -9.68 -27.97 -34.15
C LEU A 825 -9.47 -28.77 -32.85
N VAL A 826 -8.23 -28.80 -32.36
CA VAL A 826 -7.90 -29.31 -31.02
C VAL A 826 -7.40 -28.15 -30.15
N THR A 827 -7.99 -28.00 -28.97
CA THR A 827 -7.66 -26.92 -28.01
C THR A 827 -6.38 -27.19 -27.21
N SER A 828 -5.98 -28.45 -27.12
CA SER A 828 -4.62 -28.88 -26.80
C SER A 828 -4.19 -29.90 -27.84
N VAL A 829 -3.00 -29.75 -28.42
CA VAL A 829 -2.42 -30.80 -29.26
C VAL A 829 -2.08 -32.04 -28.43
N THR A 830 -2.27 -33.22 -29.03
CA THR A 830 -1.88 -34.54 -28.52
C THR A 830 -0.64 -35.06 -29.25
N TYR A 831 -0.49 -34.72 -30.54
CA TYR A 831 0.62 -35.10 -31.41
C TYR A 831 1.29 -33.85 -31.98
N GLU A 832 2.62 -33.85 -32.12
CA GLU A 832 3.36 -32.64 -32.49
C GLU A 832 2.90 -32.07 -33.85
N TYR A 833 2.64 -32.94 -34.83
CA TYR A 833 2.26 -32.53 -36.18
C TYR A 833 1.01 -31.63 -36.23
N GLN A 834 0.11 -31.72 -35.24
CA GLN A 834 -1.14 -30.96 -35.19
C GLN A 834 -0.89 -29.44 -35.13
N ILE A 835 0.27 -29.02 -34.62
CA ILE A 835 0.68 -27.61 -34.61
C ILE A 835 1.22 -27.17 -35.99
N CYS A 836 1.99 -28.03 -36.66
CA CYS A 836 2.51 -27.78 -38.01
C CYS A 836 1.37 -27.66 -39.03
N LEU A 837 0.28 -28.40 -38.82
CA LEU A 837 -0.95 -28.31 -39.61
C LEU A 837 -1.71 -26.98 -39.43
N LYS A 838 -1.27 -26.02 -38.59
CA LYS A 838 -1.73 -24.62 -38.69
C LYS A 838 -1.29 -23.95 -40.00
N CYS A 839 -0.12 -24.31 -40.53
CA CYS A 839 0.55 -23.53 -41.59
C CYS A 839 1.00 -24.35 -42.82
N HIS A 840 1.28 -25.65 -42.67
CA HIS A 840 2.01 -26.45 -43.68
C HIS A 840 1.15 -27.35 -44.60
N THR A 841 -0.18 -27.18 -44.61
CA THR A 841 -1.08 -27.87 -45.54
C THR A 841 -2.10 -26.89 -46.15
N THR A 842 -2.53 -27.13 -47.38
CA THR A 842 -3.58 -26.37 -48.06
C THR A 842 -4.96 -26.53 -47.42
N GLY A 843 -5.20 -27.64 -46.72
CA GLY A 843 -6.49 -27.94 -46.09
C GLY A 843 -6.85 -26.99 -44.94
N THR A 844 -5.86 -26.36 -44.31
CA THR A 844 -6.01 -25.35 -43.26
C THR A 844 -5.46 -23.98 -43.68
N ASN A 845 -4.36 -23.94 -44.44
CA ASN A 845 -3.74 -22.74 -44.98
C ASN A 845 -3.88 -22.70 -46.50
N ALA A 846 -5.00 -22.17 -46.99
CA ALA A 846 -5.26 -22.01 -48.43
C ALA A 846 -4.18 -21.17 -49.18
N ALA A 847 -3.37 -20.40 -48.46
CA ALA A 847 -2.28 -19.58 -49.01
C ALA A 847 -0.89 -20.27 -49.00
N LEU A 848 -0.80 -21.56 -48.68
CA LEU A 848 0.46 -22.33 -48.61
C LEU A 848 1.44 -22.04 -49.76
N SER A 849 0.93 -21.95 -50.99
CA SER A 849 1.72 -21.73 -52.20
C SER A 849 2.38 -20.34 -52.29
N SER A 850 1.80 -19.30 -51.67
CA SER A 850 2.40 -17.97 -51.58
C SER A 850 3.30 -17.81 -50.35
N TRP A 851 3.17 -18.69 -49.36
CA TRP A 851 3.94 -18.62 -48.13
C TRP A 851 5.39 -19.11 -48.29
N GLY A 852 5.61 -20.09 -49.17
CA GLY A 852 6.86 -20.86 -49.23
C GLY A 852 7.92 -20.41 -50.22
N GLY A 853 7.73 -19.32 -50.96
CA GLY A 853 8.60 -18.98 -52.09
C GLY A 853 8.30 -19.83 -53.33
N THR A 854 9.24 -19.89 -54.28
CA THR A 854 9.01 -20.45 -55.63
C THR A 854 9.96 -21.60 -55.96
N GLY A 855 9.73 -22.30 -57.08
CA GLY A 855 10.65 -23.30 -57.61
C GLY A 855 10.98 -24.43 -56.63
N ALA A 856 12.26 -24.59 -56.32
CA ALA A 856 12.78 -25.62 -55.41
C ALA A 856 12.79 -25.19 -53.92
N ASP A 857 12.35 -23.96 -53.62
CA ASP A 857 12.18 -23.46 -52.25
C ASP A 857 10.72 -23.54 -51.78
N ALA A 858 9.77 -23.48 -52.72
CA ALA A 858 8.34 -23.56 -52.50
C ALA A 858 7.94 -24.71 -51.55
N TRP A 859 7.07 -24.41 -50.57
CA TRP A 859 6.60 -25.37 -49.58
C TRP A 859 5.70 -26.46 -50.17
N THR A 860 5.87 -27.70 -49.70
CA THR A 860 5.01 -28.84 -49.99
C THR A 860 3.80 -28.87 -49.05
N ASP A 861 2.77 -29.62 -49.42
CA ASP A 861 1.63 -29.89 -48.54
C ASP A 861 1.93 -31.14 -47.71
N VAL A 862 2.27 -30.95 -46.44
CA VAL A 862 2.72 -32.07 -45.59
C VAL A 862 1.62 -33.10 -45.34
N ALA A 863 0.34 -32.73 -45.49
CA ALA A 863 -0.77 -33.63 -45.28
C ALA A 863 -1.02 -34.56 -46.49
N LEU A 864 -0.69 -34.11 -47.69
CA LEU A 864 -0.56 -34.97 -48.88
C LEU A 864 0.60 -35.97 -48.70
N GLU A 865 1.75 -35.49 -48.22
CA GLU A 865 2.99 -36.28 -48.16
C GLU A 865 2.96 -37.35 -47.06
N PHE A 866 2.47 -37.03 -45.86
CA PHE A 866 2.38 -37.96 -44.73
C PHE A 866 1.08 -38.80 -44.71
N ASN A 867 0.25 -38.75 -45.77
CA ASN A 867 -0.95 -39.59 -45.91
C ASN A 867 -0.57 -41.09 -45.74
N PRO A 868 -1.09 -41.81 -44.72
CA PRO A 868 -0.70 -43.20 -44.44
C PRO A 868 -1.08 -44.23 -45.52
N ASN A 869 -1.84 -43.82 -46.53
CA ASN A 869 -2.21 -44.63 -47.69
C ASN A 869 -1.21 -44.47 -48.86
N ASN A 870 -0.19 -43.61 -48.71
CA ASN A 870 0.93 -43.50 -49.66
C ASN A 870 1.80 -44.77 -49.65
N ALA A 871 2.38 -45.14 -50.80
CA ALA A 871 3.19 -46.36 -50.91
C ALA A 871 4.50 -46.32 -50.09
N SER A 872 4.96 -45.13 -49.69
CA SER A 872 5.86 -44.98 -48.54
C SER A 872 5.66 -43.62 -47.84
N TYR A 873 5.93 -43.60 -46.54
CA TYR A 873 5.90 -42.41 -45.68
C TYR A 873 6.75 -42.66 -44.42
N HIS A 874 7.23 -41.58 -43.81
CA HIS A 874 7.74 -41.60 -42.44
C HIS A 874 6.57 -41.51 -41.44
N PRO A 875 6.59 -42.26 -40.32
CA PRO A 875 5.41 -42.47 -39.48
C PRO A 875 5.08 -41.31 -38.52
N VAL A 876 4.67 -40.16 -39.10
CA VAL A 876 4.26 -38.96 -38.35
C VAL A 876 2.78 -39.01 -37.98
N PHE A 877 1.89 -39.23 -38.95
CA PHE A 877 0.44 -39.34 -38.69
C PHE A 877 0.03 -40.72 -38.17
N ALA A 878 0.69 -41.79 -38.63
CA ALA A 878 0.37 -43.17 -38.26
C ALA A 878 1.62 -44.06 -38.28
N LYS A 879 1.53 -45.23 -37.64
CA LYS A 879 2.54 -46.30 -37.68
C LYS A 879 2.71 -46.84 -39.11
N THR A 880 3.92 -47.23 -39.49
CA THR A 880 4.17 -47.83 -40.82
C THR A 880 3.53 -49.21 -40.95
N THR A 881 2.95 -49.51 -42.11
CA THR A 881 2.44 -50.85 -42.48
C THR A 881 3.52 -51.89 -42.82
N ASN A 882 4.80 -51.50 -42.81
CA ASN A 882 5.95 -52.38 -43.11
C ASN A 882 6.15 -53.46 -42.03
N SER A 883 6.60 -54.67 -42.42
CA SER A 883 6.85 -55.77 -41.49
C SER A 883 8.09 -55.55 -40.61
N ALA A 884 8.05 -56.00 -39.35
CA ALA A 884 9.21 -55.98 -38.47
C ALA A 884 10.33 -56.97 -38.92
N ALA A 885 9.95 -58.04 -39.63
CA ALA A 885 10.85 -59.07 -40.10
C ALA A 885 11.83 -58.56 -41.18
N THR A 886 11.35 -57.73 -42.12
CA THR A 886 12.19 -57.22 -43.23
C THR A 886 13.16 -56.11 -42.77
N TYR A 887 12.81 -55.32 -41.76
CA TYR A 887 13.45 -54.01 -41.50
C TYR A 887 14.16 -53.85 -40.13
N SER A 888 13.99 -54.78 -39.18
CA SER A 888 14.52 -54.63 -37.80
C SER A 888 16.04 -54.40 -37.69
N GLY A 889 16.83 -54.89 -38.65
CA GLY A 889 18.28 -54.68 -38.72
C GLY A 889 18.73 -53.34 -39.34
N TRP A 890 17.81 -52.53 -39.91
CA TRP A 890 18.15 -51.32 -40.68
C TRP A 890 17.94 -50.01 -39.91
N MET A 891 17.61 -50.08 -38.63
CA MET A 891 17.32 -48.93 -37.77
C MET A 891 18.37 -48.75 -36.66
N LEU A 892 18.62 -47.51 -36.23
CA LEU A 892 19.35 -47.24 -34.99
C LEU A 892 18.52 -47.65 -33.76
N ALA A 893 19.16 -47.91 -32.62
CA ALA A 893 18.55 -48.49 -31.41
C ALA A 893 17.19 -47.88 -31.01
N GLN A 894 17.12 -46.55 -30.91
CA GLN A 894 15.89 -45.80 -30.56
C GLN A 894 14.71 -45.96 -31.55
N TRP A 895 14.95 -46.55 -32.71
CA TRP A 895 13.98 -46.74 -33.80
C TRP A 895 13.65 -48.22 -34.09
N GLN A 896 14.11 -49.16 -33.26
CA GLN A 896 13.99 -50.61 -33.52
C GLN A 896 12.59 -51.22 -33.30
N ASN A 897 11.62 -50.47 -32.77
CA ASN A 897 10.22 -50.94 -32.61
C ASN A 897 9.44 -50.93 -33.94
N VAL A 898 9.99 -51.61 -34.96
CA VAL A 898 9.49 -51.59 -36.34
C VAL A 898 8.04 -52.09 -36.44
N ALA A 899 7.27 -51.53 -37.39
CA ALA A 899 5.81 -51.67 -37.55
C ALA A 899 4.98 -50.98 -36.44
N ASN A 900 5.60 -50.57 -35.33
CA ASN A 900 4.94 -49.91 -34.22
C ASN A 900 5.48 -48.53 -33.89
N GLN A 901 6.57 -48.08 -34.52
CA GLN A 901 7.21 -46.80 -34.25
C GLN A 901 6.51 -45.63 -34.94
N THR A 902 6.35 -44.52 -34.24
CA THR A 902 6.00 -43.21 -34.79
C THR A 902 7.10 -42.18 -34.46
N MET A 903 7.06 -41.00 -35.09
CA MET A 903 8.05 -39.92 -34.92
C MET A 903 7.41 -38.52 -34.99
N THR A 904 8.06 -37.51 -34.41
CA THR A 904 7.62 -36.11 -34.56
C THR A 904 8.23 -35.44 -35.79
N CYS A 905 7.76 -34.23 -36.12
CA CYS A 905 8.43 -33.38 -37.09
C CYS A 905 9.82 -32.97 -36.57
N SER A 906 9.92 -32.69 -35.26
CA SER A 906 11.14 -32.25 -34.59
C SER A 906 12.21 -33.33 -34.42
N ASP A 907 11.95 -34.59 -34.78
CA ASP A 907 12.98 -35.61 -34.96
C ASP A 907 13.89 -35.29 -36.15
N CYS A 908 13.32 -34.78 -37.24
CA CYS A 908 14.02 -34.34 -38.45
C CYS A 908 14.34 -32.84 -38.47
N HIS A 909 13.43 -31.99 -37.96
CA HIS A 909 13.55 -30.53 -38.00
C HIS A 909 14.01 -29.92 -36.67
N GLY A 910 14.89 -28.92 -36.73
CA GLY A 910 15.53 -28.26 -35.59
C GLY A 910 17.05 -28.16 -35.76
N ASP A 911 17.72 -27.84 -34.65
CA ASP A 911 19.13 -27.49 -34.63
C ASP A 911 20.05 -28.66 -35.04
N PHE A 912 20.89 -28.42 -36.05
CA PHE A 912 21.96 -29.32 -36.46
C PHE A 912 23.00 -29.57 -35.35
N SER A 913 23.24 -28.56 -34.48
CA SER A 913 24.19 -28.63 -33.36
C SER A 913 23.59 -29.11 -32.03
N GLY A 914 22.25 -29.12 -31.91
CA GLY A 914 21.53 -29.60 -30.73
C GLY A 914 21.59 -28.70 -29.49
N ALA A 915 21.94 -27.41 -29.63
CA ALA A 915 22.02 -26.46 -28.53
C ALA A 915 20.64 -26.06 -27.96
N ALA A 916 19.56 -26.23 -28.71
CA ALA A 916 18.19 -26.28 -28.19
C ALA A 916 17.38 -27.38 -28.90
N ALA A 917 16.31 -27.85 -28.25
CA ALA A 917 15.36 -28.80 -28.85
C ALA A 917 14.25 -28.06 -29.61
N GLY A 918 13.57 -28.75 -30.53
CA GLY A 918 12.47 -28.20 -31.33
C GLY A 918 12.90 -27.48 -32.62
N PRO A 919 11.95 -27.20 -33.53
CA PRO A 919 12.22 -26.69 -34.88
C PRO A 919 12.48 -25.17 -34.93
N HIS A 920 13.21 -24.60 -33.98
CA HIS A 920 13.47 -23.16 -33.89
C HIS A 920 14.28 -22.64 -35.09
N GLY A 921 15.48 -23.18 -35.28
CA GLY A 921 16.40 -22.80 -36.35
C GLY A 921 17.44 -23.87 -36.65
N SER A 922 18.16 -23.71 -37.76
CA SER A 922 19.30 -24.53 -38.16
C SER A 922 20.20 -23.78 -39.15
N VAL A 923 21.47 -24.17 -39.20
CA VAL A 923 22.41 -23.80 -40.28
C VAL A 923 22.17 -24.60 -41.57
N VAL A 924 21.28 -25.60 -41.53
CA VAL A 924 20.91 -26.41 -42.70
C VAL A 924 19.54 -25.99 -43.23
N LYS A 925 19.45 -25.87 -44.57
CA LYS A 925 18.23 -25.52 -45.31
C LYS A 925 17.04 -26.40 -44.89
N HIS A 926 15.83 -25.83 -44.92
CA HIS A 926 14.59 -26.46 -44.45
C HIS A 926 14.59 -26.82 -42.95
N VAL A 927 15.41 -26.11 -42.15
CA VAL A 927 15.50 -26.24 -40.69
C VAL A 927 15.86 -27.67 -40.27
N LEU A 928 16.80 -28.32 -40.94
CA LEU A 928 17.08 -29.74 -40.74
C LEU A 928 18.17 -30.02 -39.69
N LYS A 929 17.99 -31.11 -38.93
CA LYS A 929 18.97 -31.66 -37.96
C LYS A 929 20.08 -32.49 -38.63
N GLY A 930 20.11 -32.53 -39.96
CA GLY A 930 21.09 -33.24 -40.79
C GLY A 930 21.00 -32.77 -42.24
N ARG A 931 22.07 -32.90 -43.01
CA ARG A 931 22.13 -32.44 -44.40
C ARG A 931 21.56 -33.48 -45.37
N TRP A 932 20.88 -33.01 -46.41
CA TRP A 932 20.32 -33.79 -47.50
C TRP A 932 20.05 -32.85 -48.70
N PRO A 933 20.26 -33.25 -49.97
CA PRO A 933 20.97 -34.45 -50.43
C PRO A 933 22.50 -34.27 -50.54
N LEU A 934 23.02 -33.09 -50.23
CA LEU A 934 24.44 -32.74 -50.31
C LEU A 934 25.10 -32.68 -48.92
N ASN A 935 26.40 -32.92 -48.85
CA ASN A 935 27.23 -32.73 -47.66
C ASN A 935 27.68 -31.26 -47.49
N SER A 936 28.50 -30.98 -46.47
CA SER A 936 29.03 -29.63 -46.19
C SER A 936 29.89 -29.03 -47.31
N SER A 937 30.44 -29.87 -48.20
CA SER A 937 31.28 -29.46 -49.33
C SER A 937 30.48 -29.36 -50.64
N GLY A 938 29.14 -29.34 -50.57
CA GLY A 938 28.26 -29.34 -51.75
C GLY A 938 28.30 -30.64 -52.57
N THR A 939 28.99 -31.68 -52.08
CA THR A 939 29.11 -32.96 -52.78
C THR A 939 27.91 -33.85 -52.40
N PRO A 940 27.28 -34.57 -53.35
CA PRO A 940 26.17 -35.47 -53.01
C PRO A 940 26.57 -36.60 -52.07
N TYR A 941 25.68 -36.98 -51.16
CA TYR A 941 25.87 -38.19 -50.37
C TYR A 941 25.77 -39.46 -51.24
N THR A 942 26.64 -40.42 -50.95
CA THR A 942 26.70 -41.76 -51.57
C THR A 942 26.88 -42.81 -50.47
N LEU A 943 26.88 -44.10 -50.81
CA LEU A 943 27.09 -45.17 -49.82
C LEU A 943 28.58 -45.47 -49.57
N ALA A 944 29.47 -45.11 -50.48
CA ALA A 944 30.94 -45.22 -50.34
C ALA A 944 31.60 -43.96 -49.77
N GLY A 945 30.97 -42.79 -49.90
CA GLY A 945 31.49 -41.52 -49.39
C GLY A 945 31.25 -41.31 -47.89
N ASP A 946 31.77 -40.19 -47.39
CA ASP A 946 31.49 -39.72 -46.02
C ASP A 946 29.98 -39.43 -45.84
N LYS A 947 29.46 -39.83 -44.67
CA LYS A 947 28.05 -39.71 -44.26
C LYS A 947 27.90 -38.83 -43.01
N THR A 948 28.96 -38.15 -42.59
CA THR A 948 28.97 -37.29 -41.40
C THR A 948 27.91 -36.18 -41.53
N GLY A 949 26.91 -36.23 -40.65
CA GLY A 949 25.79 -35.30 -40.67
C GLY A 949 24.72 -35.57 -41.75
N LEU A 950 24.70 -36.72 -42.42
CA LEU A 950 23.62 -37.15 -43.30
C LEU A 950 22.30 -37.30 -42.51
N LEU A 951 21.21 -36.66 -42.98
CA LEU A 951 19.90 -36.71 -42.32
C LEU A 951 19.41 -38.15 -42.09
N CYS A 952 19.46 -39.00 -43.12
CA CYS A 952 18.98 -40.39 -43.08
C CYS A 952 19.71 -41.24 -42.01
N ALA A 953 20.99 -40.95 -41.75
CA ALA A 953 21.81 -41.65 -40.77
C ALA A 953 21.44 -41.34 -39.31
N ARG A 954 20.51 -40.42 -39.05
CA ARG A 954 19.93 -40.18 -37.71
C ARG A 954 18.88 -41.21 -37.29
N CYS A 955 18.38 -41.99 -38.25
CA CYS A 955 17.35 -43.01 -38.03
C CYS A 955 17.76 -44.39 -38.58
N HIS A 956 18.42 -44.42 -39.73
CA HIS A 956 18.74 -45.65 -40.47
C HIS A 956 20.22 -46.05 -40.37
N GLN A 957 20.47 -47.36 -40.40
CA GLN A 957 21.78 -47.96 -40.64
C GLN A 957 22.17 -47.81 -42.12
N VAL A 958 22.72 -46.65 -42.50
CA VAL A 958 23.13 -46.36 -43.90
C VAL A 958 24.44 -47.08 -44.26
N SER A 959 24.39 -48.41 -44.25
CA SER A 959 25.53 -49.33 -44.31
C SER A 959 25.57 -50.16 -45.59
N ILE A 960 26.79 -50.41 -46.09
CA ILE A 960 27.07 -51.32 -47.22
C ILE A 960 27.16 -52.80 -46.79
N THR A 961 27.12 -53.11 -45.49
CA THR A 961 27.15 -54.50 -44.98
C THR A 961 25.79 -54.94 -44.44
N THR A 962 25.11 -54.10 -43.66
CA THR A 962 23.86 -54.43 -42.95
C THR A 962 22.59 -53.91 -43.62
N GLY A 963 22.68 -52.98 -44.57
CA GLY A 963 21.52 -52.38 -45.27
C GLY A 963 20.82 -53.31 -46.28
N PRO A 964 19.81 -52.80 -47.01
CA PRO A 964 19.08 -53.54 -48.04
C PRO A 964 20.00 -54.03 -49.17
N SER A 965 19.59 -55.09 -49.85
CA SER A 965 20.26 -55.70 -51.02
C SER A 965 20.82 -54.68 -52.02
N VAL A 966 20.01 -53.68 -52.38
CA VAL A 966 20.37 -52.59 -53.29
C VAL A 966 21.51 -51.68 -52.79
N HIS A 967 21.69 -51.50 -51.48
CA HIS A 967 22.79 -50.70 -50.90
C HIS A 967 24.10 -51.48 -50.78
N ARG A 968 24.02 -52.81 -50.70
CA ARG A 968 25.19 -53.69 -50.56
C ARG A 968 25.89 -53.96 -51.90
N ASN A 969 25.22 -53.71 -53.03
CA ASN A 969 25.78 -53.87 -54.37
C ASN A 969 26.80 -52.77 -54.70
N ASN A 970 28.07 -53.15 -54.92
CA ASN A 970 29.17 -52.24 -55.26
C ASN A 970 28.84 -51.25 -56.39
N ASN A 971 28.08 -51.65 -57.40
CA ASN A 971 27.72 -50.79 -58.55
C ASN A 971 26.85 -49.58 -58.15
N HIS A 972 26.18 -49.65 -57.01
CA HIS A 972 25.35 -48.57 -56.47
C HIS A 972 26.09 -47.73 -55.44
N GLN A 973 27.24 -48.17 -54.92
CA GLN A 973 27.83 -47.54 -53.73
C GLN A 973 28.34 -46.11 -53.98
N SER A 974 28.83 -45.83 -55.19
CA SER A 974 29.27 -44.49 -55.61
C SER A 974 28.16 -43.62 -56.20
N GLN A 975 26.91 -44.10 -56.27
CA GLN A 975 25.81 -43.33 -56.87
C GLN A 975 25.26 -42.30 -55.88
N PRO A 976 25.00 -41.04 -56.30
CA PRO A 976 24.31 -40.05 -55.48
C PRO A 976 22.93 -40.52 -55.05
N CYS A 977 22.62 -40.48 -53.75
CA CYS A 977 21.35 -41.02 -53.23
C CYS A 977 20.10 -40.36 -53.84
N TYR A 978 20.17 -39.08 -54.23
CA TYR A 978 19.08 -38.35 -54.91
C TYR A 978 18.75 -38.89 -56.32
N ARG A 979 19.59 -39.75 -56.90
CA ARG A 979 19.36 -40.37 -58.22
C ARG A 979 18.33 -41.49 -58.15
N CYS A 980 18.01 -41.96 -56.94
CA CYS A 980 16.97 -42.95 -56.68
C CYS A 980 15.91 -42.44 -55.70
N HIS A 981 16.29 -41.71 -54.66
CA HIS A 981 15.38 -41.22 -53.62
C HIS A 981 14.90 -39.79 -53.86
N ILE A 982 13.66 -39.51 -53.46
CA ILE A 982 13.08 -38.16 -53.52
C ILE A 982 13.80 -37.18 -52.57
N VAL A 983 13.88 -35.91 -52.96
CA VAL A 983 14.59 -34.89 -52.16
C VAL A 983 13.77 -34.33 -50.99
N VAL A 984 12.46 -34.59 -50.94
CA VAL A 984 11.59 -34.30 -49.79
C VAL A 984 11.14 -35.63 -49.15
N PRO A 985 11.87 -36.16 -48.15
CA PRO A 985 11.65 -37.51 -47.62
C PRO A 985 10.52 -37.54 -46.57
N HIS A 986 9.33 -37.07 -46.92
CA HIS A 986 8.13 -37.17 -46.08
C HIS A 986 7.33 -38.43 -46.43
N GLY A 987 6.97 -38.58 -47.70
CA GLY A 987 6.32 -39.75 -48.29
C GLY A 987 6.25 -39.65 -49.81
N GLY A 988 5.80 -40.71 -50.48
CA GLY A 988 5.77 -40.77 -51.94
C GLY A 988 4.84 -41.84 -52.51
N GLY A 989 4.56 -41.71 -53.82
CA GLY A 989 3.72 -42.63 -54.59
C GLY A 989 4.35 -44.00 -54.85
N LEU A 990 5.66 -44.14 -54.65
CA LEU A 990 6.41 -45.40 -54.76
C LEU A 990 6.93 -45.87 -53.39
N GLN A 991 7.24 -47.17 -53.27
CA GLN A 991 7.81 -47.74 -52.05
C GLN A 991 9.25 -47.25 -51.79
N GLY A 992 9.66 -47.18 -50.53
CA GLY A 992 11.05 -46.89 -50.12
C GLY A 992 11.53 -45.44 -50.35
N LEU A 993 10.62 -44.46 -50.44
CA LEU A 993 10.91 -43.07 -50.79
C LEU A 993 11.69 -42.93 -52.11
N ILE A 994 11.46 -43.85 -53.05
CA ILE A 994 12.01 -43.81 -54.40
C ILE A 994 11.21 -42.81 -55.24
N GLY A 995 11.89 -42.03 -56.07
CA GLY A 995 11.28 -41.21 -57.12
C GLY A 995 11.54 -41.82 -58.48
N ASP A 996 10.72 -41.49 -59.47
CA ASP A 996 10.95 -41.86 -60.87
C ASP A 996 11.03 -40.62 -61.78
N ALA A 997 11.51 -40.82 -63.01
CA ALA A 997 11.57 -39.78 -64.03
C ALA A 997 10.27 -39.63 -64.84
N ASN A 998 9.12 -40.12 -64.35
CA ASN A 998 7.87 -40.20 -65.11
C ASN A 998 7.17 -38.82 -65.27
N SER A 999 6.03 -38.76 -65.96
CA SER A 999 5.23 -37.54 -66.18
C SER A 999 4.52 -37.01 -64.91
N ASN A 1000 4.01 -37.91 -64.09
CA ASN A 1000 3.07 -37.69 -63.00
C ASN A 1000 3.75 -37.27 -61.69
N MET A 1001 4.92 -37.84 -61.34
CA MET A 1001 5.67 -37.46 -60.15
C MET A 1001 5.91 -35.94 -60.19
N PRO A 1002 5.49 -35.14 -59.20
CA PRO A 1002 5.70 -33.70 -59.25
C PRO A 1002 7.20 -33.37 -59.24
N SER A 1003 7.64 -32.47 -60.12
CA SER A 1003 9.07 -32.22 -60.37
C SER A 1003 9.87 -31.84 -59.11
N ARG A 1004 9.23 -31.20 -58.14
CA ARG A 1004 9.79 -30.80 -56.83
C ARG A 1004 10.36 -31.93 -55.98
N TYR A 1005 9.99 -33.19 -56.26
CA TYR A 1005 10.54 -34.36 -55.57
C TYR A 1005 11.87 -34.84 -56.17
N ALA A 1006 12.26 -34.35 -57.34
CA ALA A 1006 13.59 -34.53 -57.92
C ALA A 1006 14.53 -33.38 -57.54
N TYR A 1007 15.83 -33.67 -57.48
CA TYR A 1007 16.86 -32.67 -57.18
C TYR A 1007 16.84 -31.48 -58.15
N ASN A 1008 16.88 -30.26 -57.60
CA ASN A 1008 16.74 -28.98 -58.30
C ASN A 1008 15.48 -28.87 -59.21
N ASN A 1009 14.39 -29.56 -58.85
CA ASN A 1009 13.16 -29.67 -59.64
C ASN A 1009 13.33 -30.27 -61.06
N VAL A 1010 14.42 -30.98 -61.32
CA VAL A 1010 14.74 -31.54 -62.65
C VAL A 1010 14.57 -33.06 -62.62
N LYS A 1011 13.50 -33.59 -63.22
CA LYS A 1011 13.18 -35.03 -63.16
C LYS A 1011 14.22 -35.95 -63.80
N SER A 1012 14.96 -35.46 -64.80
CA SER A 1012 16.12 -36.18 -65.38
C SER A 1012 17.34 -36.29 -64.45
N ASN A 1013 17.28 -35.72 -63.23
CA ASN A 1013 18.23 -36.06 -62.17
C ASN A 1013 17.97 -37.44 -61.53
N LEU A 1014 16.79 -38.03 -61.71
CA LEU A 1014 16.51 -39.40 -61.32
C LEU A 1014 16.97 -40.39 -62.41
N PHE A 1015 17.57 -41.49 -61.97
CA PHE A 1015 17.96 -42.60 -62.83
C PHE A 1015 16.85 -43.66 -62.94
N VAL A 1016 15.97 -43.76 -61.94
CA VAL A 1016 14.81 -44.66 -61.96
C VAL A 1016 13.75 -44.14 -62.93
N SER A 1017 13.19 -45.01 -63.76
CA SER A 1017 12.06 -44.72 -64.65
C SER A 1017 10.74 -45.36 -64.19
N ALA A 1018 10.81 -46.44 -63.40
CA ALA A 1018 9.70 -47.07 -62.70
C ALA A 1018 10.24 -47.95 -61.54
N TYR A 1019 9.45 -48.17 -60.49
CA TYR A 1019 9.76 -49.08 -59.38
C TYR A 1019 8.53 -49.87 -58.92
N ILE A 1020 8.60 -51.20 -59.02
CA ILE A 1020 7.46 -52.11 -58.70
C ILE A 1020 7.44 -52.52 -57.21
N GLY A 1021 8.54 -52.35 -56.47
CA GLY A 1021 8.59 -52.63 -55.03
C GLY A 1021 8.71 -54.12 -54.66
N GLY A 1022 8.28 -54.46 -53.44
CA GLY A 1022 8.24 -55.83 -52.90
C GLY A 1022 9.48 -56.26 -52.11
N ASP A 1023 9.30 -57.19 -51.16
CA ASP A 1023 10.34 -57.70 -50.27
C ASP A 1023 11.54 -58.28 -51.05
N GLY A 1024 12.74 -57.76 -50.79
CA GLY A 1024 14.01 -58.22 -51.34
C GLY A 1024 14.69 -57.27 -52.34
N ASN A 1025 13.96 -56.30 -52.91
CA ASN A 1025 14.47 -55.27 -53.84
C ASN A 1025 15.37 -55.84 -54.96
N ASN A 1026 14.87 -56.83 -55.70
CA ASN A 1026 15.62 -57.47 -56.79
C ASN A 1026 15.74 -56.58 -58.04
N ARG A 1027 16.76 -56.84 -58.86
CA ARG A 1027 17.09 -56.08 -60.10
C ARG A 1027 15.92 -55.97 -61.09
N SER A 1028 15.03 -56.95 -61.10
CA SER A 1028 13.80 -57.02 -61.90
C SER A 1028 12.76 -55.95 -61.53
N ASN A 1029 12.83 -55.39 -60.33
CA ASN A 1029 11.77 -54.55 -59.76
C ASN A 1029 12.10 -53.05 -59.93
N CYS A 1030 13.29 -52.73 -60.46
CA CYS A 1030 13.79 -51.38 -60.69
C CYS A 1030 14.10 -51.16 -62.17
N PHE A 1031 13.47 -50.15 -62.77
CA PHE A 1031 13.63 -49.77 -64.16
C PHE A 1031 14.38 -48.45 -64.23
N VAL A 1032 15.19 -48.25 -65.27
CA VAL A 1032 16.06 -47.07 -65.38
C VAL A 1032 15.88 -46.31 -66.69
N THR A 1033 16.16 -45.01 -66.65
CA THR A 1033 16.25 -44.17 -67.85
C THR A 1033 17.47 -44.59 -68.68
N THR A 1034 17.38 -44.48 -70.01
CA THR A 1034 18.52 -44.75 -70.91
C THR A 1034 19.71 -43.82 -70.63
N ALA A 1035 19.44 -42.59 -70.17
CA ALA A 1035 20.44 -41.61 -69.76
C ALA A 1035 21.21 -41.97 -68.47
N SER A 1036 20.76 -42.97 -67.70
CA SER A 1036 21.46 -43.40 -66.46
C SER A 1036 22.77 -44.16 -66.71
N GLY A 1037 22.91 -44.80 -67.89
CA GLY A 1037 24.01 -45.73 -68.18
C GLY A 1037 24.01 -47.04 -67.35
N CYS A 1038 23.02 -47.25 -66.47
CA CYS A 1038 22.98 -48.36 -65.52
C CYS A 1038 22.68 -49.71 -66.19
N ARG A 1039 23.73 -50.45 -66.59
CA ARG A 1039 23.62 -51.68 -67.37
C ARG A 1039 22.76 -52.77 -66.70
N GLY A 1040 21.85 -53.35 -67.48
CA GLY A 1040 21.10 -54.57 -67.16
C GLY A 1040 19.96 -54.41 -66.14
N HIS A 1041 19.57 -53.19 -65.81
CA HIS A 1041 18.19 -52.92 -65.40
C HIS A 1041 17.31 -52.76 -66.65
N SER A 1042 16.02 -53.05 -66.56
CA SER A 1042 15.09 -52.87 -67.67
C SER A 1042 14.85 -51.37 -67.94
N ASN A 1043 14.65 -51.01 -69.21
CA ASN A 1043 14.51 -49.61 -69.64
C ASN A 1043 13.04 -49.17 -69.86
N SER A 1044 12.07 -50.09 -69.76
CA SER A 1044 10.64 -49.81 -69.90
C SER A 1044 9.81 -50.68 -68.94
N SER A 1045 8.77 -50.09 -68.35
CA SER A 1045 7.74 -50.79 -67.57
C SER A 1045 6.36 -50.26 -67.96
N ALA A 1046 5.32 -51.09 -67.79
CA ALA A 1046 3.92 -50.71 -67.88
C ALA A 1046 3.26 -50.44 -66.51
N SER A 1047 3.99 -50.66 -65.40
CA SER A 1047 3.51 -50.51 -64.03
C SER A 1047 4.63 -50.14 -63.05
N GLY A 1048 4.29 -49.73 -61.83
CA GLY A 1048 5.27 -49.21 -60.85
C GLY A 1048 5.68 -47.77 -61.13
N ASN A 1049 4.77 -46.97 -61.67
CA ASN A 1049 4.93 -45.53 -61.89
C ASN A 1049 4.17 -44.77 -60.78
N TRP A 1050 4.70 -43.61 -60.38
CA TRP A 1050 3.97 -42.60 -59.60
C TRP A 1050 2.69 -42.11 -60.30
#